data_AF-A0A9Q0BGH2-F1
#
_entry.id   AF-A0A9Q0BGH2-F1
#
_cell.length_a   1.000
_cell.length_b   1.000
_cell.length_c   1.000
_cell.angle_alpha   90.00
_cell.angle_beta   90.00
_cell.angle_gamma   90.00
#
_symmetry.space_group_name_H-M   'P 1'
#
loop_
_entity.id
_entity.type
_entity.pdbx_description
1 polymer ?
#
loop_
_entity_poly.entity_id
_entity_poly.type
_entity_poly.pdbx_seq_one_letter_code
_entity_poly.pdbx_strand_id
1 'polypeptide(L)'
;MNPPYLAVDAASAPPGKSSIPCLVCRSRKVRCDKTLPECRNCERLGVKCPRYNVDTQTISRSEINKSAEDIFKAAGVEKRRVGSCEECQHTATQSTTPYETSYAVPRGQGIGWDQRLYTETLPDDRTLRTELVETFFDRSHSLRCLGFLHRETFLHSLERESVVQDYGQPLLYAIHLHFDSIAAGHPVAAESQGVPGALWAERARREVLMDVASPSVNHIMAMVLLCDYGVRSDQNSMVFILVAFLYRVIRLHGLDSFNVHETLQDYEAARQREVETRLVWACYFIDLFTATGVEKNACWHGEPTLPLPILDRTHVTHYVQARHTLKSIDANGVHAALNDLDLSGILVLVVRLRRTTLRLIRTHAQDLDTPIWDPASPFLQNIQRLDEIYQNLPPRYQLTDAIIPILRERRILGGVFLLHFMLHAVASDLTRISLPGFNFPLAPIFNSATSHFRSHCQERCRHHARQTTNLVRQGLSIGRGAFDDIYAADAALEAAKIQIIYAATVNQSPEVIQETRDNLTNVLYFYDLFHKGKSGTSQYIRTVMPLCFLFGFRDVAEPYRRRGYADDNEAEVVGSADIDHLSRFAPFRRARSELKASSVQSPVSSSSRHTHPSPARQDSMTLPPLMVPPTTVPDTAQSQRRNTQMLPVLRPAYSSFVPPDPVAVDQNYYPVQPIHSQMMSMVSDTMEGQPTMDDYIRTAGDMAGYLTWDHMEIPASLNYANFFPTG
;
A
#
# COMPACT_ATOMS: atom_id res chain seq x y z
N MET A 1 41.32 58.51 34.56
CA MET A 1 41.93 58.32 35.89
C MET A 1 41.07 57.31 36.64
N ASN A 2 41.65 56.22 37.15
CA ASN A 2 40.96 55.32 38.09
C ASN A 2 40.97 55.94 39.50
N PRO A 3 40.08 55.49 40.41
CA PRO A 3 40.52 54.46 41.37
C PRO A 3 39.58 53.22 41.48
N PRO A 4 39.99 52.14 42.17
CA PRO A 4 39.47 50.78 41.94
C PRO A 4 39.11 49.99 43.23
N TYR A 5 39.06 48.64 43.14
CA TYR A 5 39.05 47.63 44.24
C TYR A 5 37.69 47.44 44.99
N LEU A 6 37.29 46.25 45.47
CA LEU A 6 37.81 44.87 45.36
C LEU A 6 36.69 43.81 45.59
N ALA A 7 37.05 42.53 45.39
CA ALA A 7 36.24 41.30 45.39
C ALA A 7 35.27 41.02 46.58
N VAL A 8 34.27 40.16 46.30
CA VAL A 8 33.54 39.32 47.27
C VAL A 8 33.38 37.91 46.67
N ASP A 9 33.33 36.88 47.53
CA ASP A 9 33.69 35.49 47.20
C ASP A 9 32.71 34.68 46.33
N ALA A 10 33.28 33.62 45.72
CA ALA A 10 32.55 32.64 44.93
C ALA A 10 31.88 31.55 45.81
N ALA A 11 30.55 31.49 45.79
CA ALA A 11 29.78 30.38 46.34
C ALA A 11 29.63 29.24 45.31
N SER A 12 29.95 28.01 45.70
CA SER A 12 29.97 26.82 44.84
C SER A 12 28.58 26.36 44.38
N ALA A 13 28.40 26.18 43.07
CA ALA A 13 27.19 25.61 42.47
C ALA A 13 27.11 24.07 42.64
N PRO A 14 25.89 23.48 42.70
CA PRO A 14 25.72 22.03 42.87
C PRO A 14 26.07 21.21 41.61
N PRO A 15 26.58 19.97 41.75
CA PRO A 15 27.07 19.18 40.62
C PRO A 15 25.95 18.67 39.70
N GLY A 16 26.19 18.76 38.39
CA GLY A 16 25.23 18.38 37.34
C GLY A 16 24.91 16.88 37.28
N LYS A 17 23.68 16.57 36.84
CA LYS A 17 23.19 15.18 36.69
C LYS A 17 23.88 14.47 35.51
N SER A 18 24.63 13.41 35.81
CA SER A 18 25.28 12.53 34.82
C SER A 18 24.30 11.83 33.88
N SER A 19 24.64 11.73 32.59
CA SER A 19 23.82 11.03 31.58
C SER A 19 23.86 9.49 31.68
N ILE A 20 24.74 8.93 32.50
CA ILE A 20 25.07 7.49 32.57
C ILE A 20 24.29 6.80 33.71
N PRO A 21 23.79 5.54 33.56
CA PRO A 21 23.29 4.75 34.69
C PRO A 21 24.43 4.17 35.54
N CYS A 22 24.23 3.96 36.85
CA CYS A 22 25.27 3.39 37.72
C CYS A 22 25.54 1.92 37.38
N LEU A 23 26.74 1.44 37.73
CA LEU A 23 27.26 0.12 37.36
C LEU A 23 26.34 -1.04 37.82
N VAL A 24 25.78 -0.97 39.05
CA VAL A 24 24.85 -1.98 39.59
C VAL A 24 23.57 -2.08 38.75
N CYS A 25 22.96 -0.95 38.39
CA CYS A 25 21.78 -0.95 37.51
C CYS A 25 22.12 -1.43 36.09
N ARG A 26 23.29 -1.05 35.57
CA ARG A 26 23.81 -1.50 34.26
C ARG A 26 24.02 -3.03 34.23
N SER A 27 24.61 -3.62 35.27
CA SER A 27 24.81 -5.09 35.36
C SER A 27 23.49 -5.86 35.49
N ARG A 28 22.49 -5.27 36.16
CA ARG A 28 21.14 -5.87 36.33
C ARG A 28 20.19 -5.59 35.15
N LYS A 29 20.62 -4.85 34.13
CA LYS A 29 19.79 -4.41 32.98
C LYS A 29 18.50 -3.67 33.39
N VAL A 30 18.53 -2.93 34.50
CA VAL A 30 17.38 -2.14 35.00
C VAL A 30 17.61 -0.63 34.82
N ARG A 31 16.52 0.13 34.67
CA ARG A 31 16.60 1.60 34.57
C ARG A 31 17.16 2.19 35.88
N CYS A 32 18.16 3.04 35.77
CA CYS A 32 18.70 3.81 36.90
C CYS A 32 17.98 5.17 36.98
N ASP A 33 17.56 5.56 38.18
CA ASP A 33 16.84 6.79 38.47
C ASP A 33 17.74 8.04 38.65
N LYS A 34 19.07 7.84 38.71
CA LYS A 34 20.09 8.90 38.68
C LYS A 34 20.02 9.91 39.83
N THR A 35 19.47 9.50 40.97
CA THR A 35 19.48 10.28 42.21
C THR A 35 20.88 10.31 42.83
N LEU A 36 21.21 11.41 43.50
CA LEU A 36 22.47 11.63 44.23
C LEU A 36 22.14 11.75 45.72
N PRO A 37 22.97 11.22 46.64
CA PRO A 37 24.28 10.61 46.41
C PRO A 37 24.24 9.16 45.92
N GLU A 38 23.12 8.45 46.09
CA GLU A 38 22.91 7.07 45.66
C GLU A 38 21.58 6.92 44.91
N CYS A 39 21.47 5.87 44.08
CA CYS A 39 20.26 5.62 43.31
C CYS A 39 19.26 4.79 44.13
N ARG A 40 17.95 5.09 44.03
CA ARG A 40 16.90 4.37 44.79
C ARG A 40 16.90 2.86 44.51
N ASN A 41 17.36 2.46 43.33
CA ASN A 41 17.50 1.04 42.99
C ASN A 41 18.70 0.34 43.65
N CYS A 42 19.74 1.06 44.08
CA CYS A 42 20.85 0.51 44.87
C CYS A 42 20.52 0.55 46.36
N GLU A 43 19.96 1.67 46.84
CA GLU A 43 19.42 1.86 48.19
C GLU A 43 18.46 0.73 48.57
N ARG A 44 17.45 0.45 47.74
CA ARG A 44 16.49 -0.66 47.96
C ARG A 44 17.12 -2.06 47.95
N LEU A 45 18.31 -2.23 47.38
CA LEU A 45 19.03 -3.50 47.40
C LEU A 45 19.98 -3.64 48.60
N GLY A 46 20.15 -2.58 49.41
CA GLY A 46 21.15 -2.55 50.48
C GLY A 46 22.59 -2.54 49.96
N VAL A 47 22.83 -2.16 48.69
CA VAL A 47 24.18 -2.14 48.10
C VAL A 47 24.66 -0.72 47.84
N LYS A 48 25.90 -0.43 48.23
CA LYS A 48 26.52 0.90 48.06
C LYS A 48 26.57 1.27 46.58
N CYS A 49 26.05 2.44 46.22
CA CYS A 49 26.03 2.88 44.83
C CYS A 49 27.44 3.34 44.41
N PRO A 50 28.04 2.79 43.33
CA PRO A 50 29.37 3.21 42.86
C PRO A 50 29.37 4.59 42.16
N ARG A 51 28.30 5.37 42.34
CA ARG A 51 28.03 6.67 41.70
C ARG A 51 28.09 6.59 40.16
N TYR A 52 28.22 7.75 39.54
CA TYR A 52 28.14 7.94 38.08
C TYR A 52 29.45 8.49 37.52
N ASN A 53 30.56 7.78 37.76
CA ASN A 53 31.83 8.23 37.21
C ASN A 53 31.86 8.04 35.67
N VAL A 54 32.29 9.08 34.96
CA VAL A 54 32.41 9.15 33.50
C VAL A 54 33.39 8.08 32.99
N ASP A 55 34.43 7.78 33.77
CA ASP A 55 35.44 6.75 33.46
C ASP A 55 34.86 5.33 33.33
N THR A 56 33.63 5.09 33.80
CA THR A 56 32.98 3.77 33.69
C THR A 56 32.33 3.49 32.34
N GLN A 57 32.39 4.42 31.38
CA GLN A 57 31.80 4.22 30.05
C GLN A 57 32.54 3.13 29.24
N THR A 58 33.88 3.09 29.29
CA THR A 58 34.76 2.24 28.47
C THR A 58 35.04 0.85 29.04
N ILE A 59 34.56 0.54 30.25
CA ILE A 59 34.77 -0.74 30.93
C ILE A 59 34.05 -1.88 30.19
N SER A 60 34.69 -3.05 30.06
CA SER A 60 34.14 -4.21 29.37
C SER A 60 32.93 -4.82 30.12
N ARG A 61 32.08 -5.57 29.39
CA ARG A 61 30.94 -6.30 30.00
C ARG A 61 31.37 -7.31 31.08
N SER A 62 32.58 -7.88 30.96
CA SER A 62 33.12 -8.83 31.95
C SER A 62 33.46 -8.10 33.26
N GLU A 63 34.19 -6.99 33.17
CA GLU A 63 34.59 -6.18 34.32
C GLU A 63 33.40 -5.50 35.01
N ILE A 64 32.36 -5.11 34.26
CA ILE A 64 31.09 -4.62 34.83
C ILE A 64 30.41 -5.70 35.67
N ASN A 65 30.40 -6.96 35.21
CA ASN A 65 29.79 -8.05 35.96
C ASN A 65 30.59 -8.41 37.22
N LYS A 66 31.92 -8.47 37.10
CA LYS A 66 32.85 -8.71 38.22
C LYS A 66 32.74 -7.61 39.28
N SER A 67 32.86 -6.34 38.88
CA SER A 67 32.72 -5.18 39.77
C SER A 67 31.36 -5.15 40.46
N ALA A 68 30.28 -5.54 39.77
CA ALA A 68 28.97 -5.67 40.39
C ALA A 68 28.92 -6.81 41.43
N GLU A 69 29.51 -7.96 41.13
CA GLU A 69 29.59 -9.10 42.07
C GLU A 69 30.40 -8.76 43.33
N ASP A 70 31.48 -8.01 43.19
CA ASP A 70 32.27 -7.54 44.33
C ASP A 70 31.48 -6.54 45.19
N ILE A 71 30.66 -5.66 44.59
CA ILE A 71 29.73 -4.77 45.31
C ILE A 71 28.66 -5.57 46.08
N PHE A 72 28.06 -6.60 45.45
CA PHE A 72 27.07 -7.46 46.10
C PHE A 72 27.68 -8.26 47.27
N LYS A 73 28.87 -8.85 47.08
CA LYS A 73 29.64 -9.53 48.13
C LYS A 73 29.99 -8.60 49.30
N ALA A 74 30.48 -7.39 49.02
CA ALA A 74 30.85 -6.42 50.04
C ALA A 74 29.65 -5.92 50.87
N ALA A 75 28.44 -5.96 50.30
CA ALA A 75 27.20 -5.66 51.01
C ALA A 75 26.61 -6.87 51.77
N GLY A 76 27.16 -8.08 51.60
CA GLY A 76 26.57 -9.31 52.15
C GLY A 76 25.26 -9.73 51.49
N VAL A 77 24.94 -9.19 50.30
CA VAL A 77 23.66 -9.43 49.59
C VAL A 77 23.90 -10.25 48.34
N GLU A 78 23.18 -11.35 48.15
CA GLU A 78 23.36 -12.18 46.96
C GLU A 78 22.77 -11.52 45.69
N LYS A 79 23.57 -11.48 44.61
CA LYS A 79 23.18 -10.99 43.29
C LYS A 79 22.21 -11.97 42.61
N ARG A 80 20.91 -11.86 42.92
CA ARG A 80 19.85 -12.64 42.25
C ARG A 80 19.99 -12.57 40.73
N ARG A 81 20.30 -13.71 40.10
CA ARG A 81 20.31 -13.89 38.64
C ARG A 81 18.85 -13.87 38.15
N VAL A 82 18.59 -13.24 37.01
CA VAL A 82 17.23 -13.20 36.45
C VAL A 82 16.96 -14.51 35.71
N GLY A 83 16.28 -15.42 36.42
CA GLY A 83 15.74 -16.69 35.95
C GLY A 83 14.73 -17.17 37.00
N SER A 84 13.65 -17.83 36.58
CA SER A 84 12.64 -18.35 37.52
C SER A 84 13.26 -19.40 38.43
N CYS A 85 12.92 -19.41 39.72
CA CYS A 85 13.16 -20.59 40.54
C CYS A 85 12.16 -21.70 40.18
N GLU A 86 12.57 -22.95 40.36
CA GLU A 86 11.81 -24.16 40.00
C GLU A 86 10.54 -24.30 40.87
N GLU A 87 10.61 -23.85 42.12
CA GLU A 87 9.51 -23.95 43.08
C GLU A 87 8.27 -23.09 42.72
N CYS A 88 8.45 -22.04 41.91
CA CYS A 88 7.33 -21.27 41.36
C CYS A 88 6.66 -21.92 40.13
N GLN A 89 7.19 -23.03 39.58
CA GLN A 89 6.60 -23.69 38.41
C GLN A 89 5.46 -24.66 38.78
N HIS A 90 5.33 -25.07 40.05
CA HIS A 90 4.44 -26.16 40.46
C HIS A 90 3.14 -25.74 41.16
N THR A 91 2.92 -24.46 41.48
CA THR A 91 1.78 -24.01 42.30
C THR A 91 0.77 -23.08 41.60
N ALA A 92 0.76 -23.05 40.26
CA ALA A 92 -0.19 -22.26 39.47
C ALA A 92 -1.36 -23.11 38.95
N THR A 93 -2.14 -23.69 39.85
CA THR A 93 -3.46 -24.27 39.51
C THR A 93 -4.47 -23.85 40.58
N GLN A 94 -5.62 -23.33 40.14
CA GLN A 94 -6.73 -22.78 40.94
C GLN A 94 -6.55 -21.38 41.57
N SER A 95 -7.01 -20.33 40.89
CA SER A 95 -8.03 -19.39 41.43
C SER A 95 -8.47 -18.32 40.41
N THR A 96 -9.71 -17.84 40.54
CA THR A 96 -10.46 -16.95 39.61
C THR A 96 -11.08 -15.75 40.39
N THR A 97 -11.68 -14.68 39.83
CA THR A 97 -12.25 -14.43 38.49
C THR A 97 -11.55 -13.30 37.67
N PRO A 98 -12.07 -12.06 37.37
CA PRO A 98 -11.84 -11.51 36.01
C PRO A 98 -11.42 -10.02 35.87
N TYR A 99 -11.08 -9.67 34.62
CA TYR A 99 -10.97 -8.32 34.01
C TYR A 99 -9.54 -7.79 33.76
N GLU A 100 -8.95 -8.20 32.63
CA GLU A 100 -8.06 -7.38 31.78
C GLU A 100 -7.70 -8.18 30.50
N THR A 101 -8.47 -8.03 29.42
CA THR A 101 -8.17 -8.70 28.13
C THR A 101 -7.13 -7.91 27.34
N SER A 102 -5.88 -7.97 27.78
CA SER A 102 -4.72 -7.57 26.99
C SER A 102 -4.23 -8.77 26.17
N TYR A 103 -4.15 -8.62 24.84
CA TYR A 103 -3.63 -9.65 23.94
C TYR A 103 -2.15 -9.95 24.26
N ALA A 104 -1.91 -11.02 25.01
CA ALA A 104 -0.59 -11.54 25.26
C ALA A 104 -0.10 -12.32 24.03
N VAL A 105 0.70 -11.68 23.18
CA VAL A 105 1.54 -12.39 22.21
C VAL A 105 2.45 -13.35 23.01
N PRO A 106 2.43 -14.67 22.73
CA PRO A 106 3.33 -15.59 23.41
C PRO A 106 4.78 -15.19 23.12
N ARG A 107 5.54 -14.86 24.15
CA ARG A 107 7.01 -14.77 24.02
C ARG A 107 7.58 -16.18 23.97
N GLY A 108 7.39 -16.82 22.82
CA GLY A 108 8.17 -17.97 22.43
C GLY A 108 9.67 -17.63 22.51
N GLN A 109 10.46 -18.66 22.77
CA GLN A 109 11.92 -18.59 22.69
C GLN A 109 12.34 -18.23 21.26
N GLY A 110 13.61 -17.89 21.03
CA GLY A 110 14.09 -17.48 19.70
C GLY A 110 13.91 -18.59 18.65
N ILE A 111 12.81 -18.53 17.90
CA ILE A 111 12.51 -19.42 16.78
C ILE A 111 13.16 -18.80 15.54
N GLY A 112 14.17 -19.49 15.00
CA GLY A 112 14.59 -19.25 13.62
C GLY A 112 13.51 -19.72 12.66
N TRP A 113 13.50 -19.14 11.46
CA TRP A 113 12.64 -19.49 10.31
C TRP A 113 12.09 -20.91 10.38
N ASP A 114 10.76 -21.07 10.45
CA ASP A 114 10.17 -22.39 10.35
C ASP A 114 10.42 -22.93 8.94
N GLN A 115 11.42 -23.80 8.83
CA GLN A 115 11.92 -24.34 7.58
C GLN A 115 10.84 -25.16 6.85
N ARG A 116 9.78 -25.58 7.55
CA ARG A 116 8.59 -26.26 7.00
C ARG A 116 7.74 -25.35 6.09
N LEU A 117 7.93 -24.02 6.15
CA LEU A 117 7.27 -23.07 5.24
C LEU A 117 7.98 -22.93 3.87
N TYR A 118 9.14 -23.59 3.71
CA TYR A 118 10.02 -23.48 2.55
C TYR A 118 10.19 -24.81 1.79
N THR A 119 9.26 -25.75 1.98
CA THR A 119 9.25 -27.09 1.35
C THR A 119 8.18 -27.22 0.28
N GLU A 120 8.33 -28.14 -0.68
CA GLU A 120 7.28 -28.43 -1.69
C GLU A 120 6.06 -29.18 -1.13
N THR A 121 6.17 -29.71 0.07
CA THR A 121 5.10 -30.34 0.85
C THR A 121 4.58 -29.36 1.89
N LEU A 122 3.29 -29.46 2.21
CA LEU A 122 2.72 -28.78 3.39
C LEU A 122 3.27 -29.40 4.68
N PRO A 123 3.29 -28.67 5.80
CA PRO A 123 3.70 -29.23 7.08
C PRO A 123 2.71 -30.31 7.56
N ASP A 124 3.20 -31.47 8.00
CA ASP A 124 2.34 -32.50 8.60
C ASP A 124 1.70 -32.02 9.91
N ASP A 125 2.36 -31.09 10.60
CA ASP A 125 1.90 -30.41 11.81
C ASP A 125 0.51 -29.78 11.62
N ARG A 126 -0.47 -30.40 12.29
CA ARG A 126 -1.87 -30.00 12.24
C ARG A 126 -2.10 -28.61 12.85
N THR A 127 -1.37 -28.24 13.91
CA THR A 127 -1.49 -26.92 14.55
C THR A 127 -1.03 -25.82 13.59
N LEU A 128 0.12 -26.02 12.94
CA LEU A 128 0.63 -25.07 11.95
C LEU A 128 -0.30 -24.97 10.72
N ARG A 129 -0.83 -26.09 10.21
CA ARG A 129 -1.82 -26.06 9.12
C ARG A 129 -3.09 -25.29 9.51
N THR A 130 -3.62 -25.50 10.72
CA THR A 130 -4.78 -24.74 11.21
C THR A 130 -4.47 -23.24 11.35
N GLU A 131 -3.29 -22.86 11.85
CA GLU A 131 -2.86 -21.45 11.94
C GLU A 131 -2.76 -20.78 10.57
N LEU A 132 -2.21 -21.48 9.57
CA LEU A 132 -2.09 -20.99 8.19
C LEU A 132 -3.48 -20.79 7.54
N VAL A 133 -4.42 -21.71 7.78
CA VAL A 133 -5.80 -21.60 7.29
C VAL A 133 -6.59 -20.49 7.99
N GLU A 134 -6.49 -20.36 9.31
CA GLU A 134 -7.11 -19.25 10.05
C GLU A 134 -6.53 -17.90 9.62
N THR A 135 -5.23 -17.81 9.33
CA THR A 135 -4.58 -16.58 8.81
C THR A 135 -5.21 -16.10 7.48
N PHE A 136 -5.59 -17.04 6.59
CA PHE A 136 -6.32 -16.70 5.37
C PHE A 136 -7.71 -16.11 5.69
N PHE A 137 -8.48 -16.76 6.58
CA PHE A 137 -9.80 -16.28 6.99
C PHE A 137 -9.76 -14.95 7.76
N ASP A 138 -8.69 -14.72 8.53
CA ASP A 138 -8.51 -13.49 9.32
C ASP A 138 -8.17 -12.26 8.46
N ARG A 139 -7.39 -12.44 7.38
CA ARG A 139 -6.75 -11.32 6.67
C ARG A 139 -7.08 -11.20 5.18
N SER A 140 -7.38 -12.31 4.50
CA SER A 140 -7.49 -12.34 3.03
C SER A 140 -8.90 -12.60 2.54
N HIS A 141 -9.67 -13.43 3.24
CA HIS A 141 -11.04 -13.83 2.86
C HIS A 141 -12.00 -12.65 2.62
N SER A 142 -11.88 -11.57 3.41
CA SER A 142 -12.72 -10.37 3.29
C SER A 142 -12.28 -9.36 2.21
N LEU A 143 -11.17 -9.62 1.50
CA LEU A 143 -10.63 -8.75 0.45
C LEU A 143 -11.19 -9.13 -0.92
N ARG A 144 -11.33 -8.16 -1.84
CA ARG A 144 -11.54 -8.39 -3.30
C ARG A 144 -12.55 -9.48 -3.70
N CYS A 145 -13.61 -9.66 -2.91
CA CYS A 145 -14.63 -10.72 -3.05
C CYS A 145 -14.11 -12.17 -2.89
N LEU A 146 -12.97 -12.39 -2.23
CA LEU A 146 -12.39 -13.70 -1.94
C LEU A 146 -13.20 -14.54 -0.92
N GLY A 147 -14.32 -14.00 -0.44
CA GLY A 147 -15.21 -14.63 0.54
C GLY A 147 -16.05 -15.79 -0.02
N PHE A 148 -15.63 -16.44 -1.11
CA PHE A 148 -16.34 -17.57 -1.73
C PHE A 148 -16.14 -18.89 -0.97
N LEU A 149 -15.17 -18.99 -0.05
CA LEU A 149 -15.02 -20.17 0.82
C LEU A 149 -15.85 -20.02 2.09
N HIS A 150 -16.79 -20.92 2.32
CA HIS A 150 -17.53 -20.95 3.59
C HIS A 150 -16.62 -21.48 4.71
N ARG A 151 -16.31 -20.63 5.70
CA ARG A 151 -15.25 -20.87 6.69
C ARG A 151 -15.51 -22.12 7.52
N GLU A 152 -16.71 -22.26 8.04
CA GLU A 152 -17.09 -23.35 8.95
C GLU A 152 -17.04 -24.71 8.25
N THR A 153 -17.46 -24.77 6.98
CA THR A 153 -17.37 -25.99 6.17
C THR A 153 -15.92 -26.37 5.88
N PHE A 154 -15.08 -25.38 5.54
CA PHE A 154 -13.67 -25.62 5.26
C PHE A 154 -12.90 -26.07 6.51
N LEU A 155 -13.11 -25.42 7.67
CA LEU A 155 -12.47 -25.81 8.93
C LEU A 155 -12.94 -27.19 9.40
N HIS A 156 -14.22 -27.51 9.25
CA HIS A 156 -14.74 -28.85 9.57
C HIS A 156 -14.15 -29.95 8.65
N SER A 157 -13.92 -29.64 7.38
CA SER A 157 -13.18 -30.50 6.44
C SER A 157 -11.71 -30.67 6.84
N LEU A 158 -11.07 -29.60 7.35
CA LEU A 158 -9.71 -29.63 7.91
C LEU A 158 -9.63 -30.48 9.18
N GLU A 159 -10.63 -30.38 10.06
CA GLU A 159 -10.70 -31.18 11.29
C GLU A 159 -10.85 -32.68 11.04
N ARG A 160 -11.56 -33.06 9.98
CA ARG A 160 -11.77 -34.44 9.51
C ARG A 160 -10.72 -34.95 8.53
N GLU A 161 -9.75 -34.10 8.18
CA GLU A 161 -8.67 -34.40 7.23
C GLU A 161 -9.16 -34.73 5.81
N SER A 162 -10.37 -34.27 5.44
CA SER A 162 -11.01 -34.51 4.13
C SER A 162 -10.79 -33.39 3.09
N VAL A 163 -10.07 -32.32 3.41
CA VAL A 163 -9.92 -31.13 2.52
C VAL A 163 -9.43 -31.47 1.12
N VAL A 164 -8.51 -32.43 0.98
CA VAL A 164 -8.02 -32.83 -0.37
C VAL A 164 -9.12 -33.52 -1.18
N GLN A 165 -10.05 -34.23 -0.54
CA GLN A 165 -11.20 -34.86 -1.18
C GLN A 165 -12.31 -33.84 -1.49
N ASP A 166 -12.61 -32.94 -0.55
CA ASP A 166 -13.72 -31.99 -0.67
C ASP A 166 -13.39 -30.79 -1.57
N TYR A 167 -12.16 -30.28 -1.46
CA TYR A 167 -11.70 -29.02 -2.06
C TYR A 167 -10.56 -29.19 -3.07
N GLY A 168 -9.96 -30.38 -3.17
CA GLY A 168 -8.81 -30.63 -4.04
C GLY A 168 -7.48 -30.11 -3.48
N GLN A 169 -6.39 -30.76 -3.87
CA GLN A 169 -5.04 -30.41 -3.41
C GLN A 169 -4.57 -28.99 -3.80
N PRO A 170 -4.86 -28.45 -5.01
CA PRO A 170 -4.39 -27.11 -5.39
C PRO A 170 -4.95 -25.98 -4.54
N LEU A 171 -6.22 -26.10 -4.12
CA LEU A 171 -6.89 -25.12 -3.29
C LEU A 171 -6.31 -25.11 -1.87
N LEU A 172 -6.01 -26.30 -1.31
CA LEU A 172 -5.31 -26.41 -0.03
C LEU A 172 -3.96 -25.68 -0.05
N TYR A 173 -3.12 -25.92 -1.07
CA TYR A 173 -1.86 -25.19 -1.23
C TYR A 173 -2.05 -23.67 -1.35
N ALA A 174 -3.04 -23.23 -2.14
CA ALA A 174 -3.28 -21.80 -2.40
C ALA A 174 -3.73 -21.03 -1.13
N ILE A 175 -4.49 -21.66 -0.24
CA ILE A 175 -4.92 -21.06 1.04
C ILE A 175 -3.73 -20.83 2.00
N HIS A 176 -2.68 -21.66 1.94
CA HIS A 176 -1.52 -21.54 2.82
C HIS A 176 -0.55 -20.42 2.39
N LEU A 177 -0.82 -19.71 1.30
CA LEU A 177 0.03 -18.63 0.76
C LEU A 177 -0.07 -17.29 1.51
N HIS A 178 -1.06 -17.14 2.38
CA HIS A 178 -1.40 -15.86 3.01
C HIS A 178 -0.65 -15.58 4.32
N PHE A 179 0.36 -16.40 4.65
CA PHE A 179 1.24 -16.20 5.80
C PHE A 179 2.24 -15.06 5.55
N ASP A 180 2.11 -13.99 6.32
CA ASP A 180 2.96 -12.81 6.24
C ASP A 180 4.04 -12.86 7.31
N SER A 181 5.28 -13.19 6.93
CA SER A 181 6.42 -13.27 7.85
C SER A 181 6.69 -11.97 8.62
N ILE A 182 6.25 -10.82 8.09
CA ILE A 182 6.35 -9.51 8.76
C ILE A 182 5.31 -9.41 9.89
N ALA A 183 4.13 -10.03 9.75
CA ALA A 183 3.08 -10.03 10.77
C ALA A 183 3.47 -10.86 12.02
N ALA A 184 4.29 -11.91 11.84
CA ALA A 184 4.89 -12.68 12.92
C ALA A 184 6.01 -11.92 13.69
N GLY A 185 6.28 -10.66 13.35
CA GLY A 185 7.27 -9.82 14.04
C GLY A 185 8.72 -10.19 13.71
N HIS A 186 8.95 -10.97 12.66
CA HIS A 186 10.28 -11.41 12.26
C HIS A 186 10.92 -10.41 11.27
N PRO A 187 12.18 -9.99 11.49
CA PRO A 187 12.88 -9.16 10.53
C PRO A 187 13.14 -9.92 9.23
N VAL A 188 13.00 -9.24 8.09
CA VAL A 188 13.33 -9.75 6.76
C VAL A 188 14.83 -10.05 6.70
N ALA A 189 15.21 -11.31 6.94
CA ALA A 189 16.60 -11.70 7.20
C ALA A 189 16.97 -13.10 6.68
N ALA A 190 16.70 -13.36 5.39
CA ALA A 190 17.40 -14.38 4.60
C ALA A 190 17.19 -14.17 3.09
N GLU A 191 18.16 -13.55 2.41
CA GLU A 191 18.22 -13.52 0.94
C GLU A 191 18.36 -14.93 0.32
N SER A 192 18.63 -15.95 1.14
CA SER A 192 18.97 -17.31 0.74
C SER A 192 17.83 -18.34 0.75
N GLN A 193 16.68 -18.07 1.39
CA GLN A 193 15.59 -19.06 1.54
C GLN A 193 14.34 -18.77 0.72
N GLY A 194 14.22 -17.60 0.10
CA GLY A 194 13.08 -17.24 -0.75
C GLY A 194 11.87 -16.73 0.04
N VAL A 195 10.67 -16.88 -0.51
CA VAL A 195 9.40 -16.43 0.09
C VAL A 195 8.66 -17.64 0.67
N PRO A 196 8.19 -17.61 1.92
CA PRO A 196 7.35 -18.66 2.50
C PRO A 196 6.19 -19.05 1.57
N GLY A 197 5.92 -20.35 1.43
CA GLY A 197 4.83 -20.86 0.60
C GLY A 197 4.99 -20.70 -0.92
N ALA A 198 6.06 -20.08 -1.43
CA ALA A 198 6.23 -19.90 -2.87
C ALA A 198 6.27 -21.23 -3.66
N LEU A 199 6.81 -22.29 -3.06
CA LEU A 199 6.78 -23.65 -3.64
C LEU A 199 5.38 -24.26 -3.65
N TRP A 200 4.53 -23.92 -2.67
CA TRP A 200 3.12 -24.32 -2.66
C TRP A 200 2.33 -23.59 -3.74
N ALA A 201 2.63 -22.31 -3.99
CA ALA A 201 2.01 -21.56 -5.09
C ALA A 201 2.37 -22.16 -6.45
N GLU A 202 3.65 -22.47 -6.65
CA GLU A 202 4.14 -23.13 -7.86
C GLU A 202 3.51 -24.52 -8.04
N ARG A 203 3.35 -25.28 -6.95
CA ARG A 203 2.70 -26.58 -6.98
C ARG A 203 1.21 -26.51 -7.30
N ALA A 204 0.47 -25.62 -6.66
CA ALA A 204 -0.94 -25.36 -6.97
C ALA A 204 -1.12 -24.94 -8.44
N ARG A 205 -0.26 -24.02 -8.91
CA ARG A 205 -0.24 -23.55 -10.30
C ARG A 205 0.01 -24.69 -11.28
N ARG A 206 1.00 -25.54 -11.00
CA ARG A 206 1.30 -26.73 -11.82
C ARG A 206 0.12 -27.70 -11.86
N GLU A 207 -0.44 -28.05 -10.69
CA GLU A 207 -1.56 -28.99 -10.61
C GLU A 207 -2.80 -28.47 -11.36
N VAL A 208 -3.20 -27.20 -11.20
CA VAL A 208 -4.33 -26.65 -11.97
C VAL A 208 -4.05 -26.57 -13.48
N LEU A 209 -2.79 -26.34 -13.89
CA LEU A 209 -2.44 -26.28 -15.30
C LEU A 209 -2.43 -27.66 -16.00
N MET A 210 -2.37 -28.77 -15.25
CA MET A 210 -2.47 -30.12 -15.83
C MET A 210 -3.90 -30.44 -16.26
N ASP A 211 -4.91 -30.01 -15.49
CA ASP A 211 -6.33 -30.28 -15.76
C ASP A 211 -7.03 -29.17 -16.57
N VAL A 212 -6.26 -28.37 -17.32
CA VAL A 212 -6.73 -27.24 -18.15
C VAL A 212 -7.84 -27.59 -19.16
N ALA A 213 -7.95 -28.85 -19.57
CA ALA A 213 -9.01 -29.31 -20.47
C ALA A 213 -10.37 -29.54 -19.78
N SER A 214 -10.40 -29.73 -18.46
CA SER A 214 -11.62 -29.96 -17.68
C SER A 214 -11.51 -29.42 -16.23
N PRO A 215 -11.20 -28.12 -16.05
CA PRO A 215 -11.02 -27.55 -14.72
C PRO A 215 -12.36 -27.50 -13.97
N SER A 216 -12.42 -28.03 -12.74
CA SER A 216 -13.61 -27.96 -11.87
C SER A 216 -13.73 -26.62 -11.13
N VAL A 217 -14.86 -26.39 -10.44
CA VAL A 217 -15.05 -25.17 -9.61
C VAL A 217 -13.95 -24.98 -8.56
N ASN A 218 -13.45 -26.07 -7.97
CA ASN A 218 -12.31 -26.03 -7.04
C ASN A 218 -11.01 -25.53 -7.70
N HIS A 219 -10.81 -25.80 -9.00
CA HIS A 219 -9.69 -25.24 -9.77
C HIS A 219 -9.87 -23.73 -9.99
N ILE A 220 -11.10 -23.26 -10.24
CA ILE A 220 -11.42 -21.82 -10.34
C ILE A 220 -11.09 -21.13 -9.01
N MET A 221 -11.51 -21.68 -7.88
CA MET A 221 -11.17 -21.18 -6.54
C MET A 221 -9.64 -21.07 -6.32
N ALA A 222 -8.90 -22.13 -6.63
CA ALA A 222 -7.44 -22.15 -6.49
C ALA A 222 -6.77 -21.10 -7.39
N MET A 223 -7.23 -20.93 -8.64
CA MET A 223 -6.72 -19.90 -9.55
C MET A 223 -7.03 -18.47 -9.10
N VAL A 224 -8.18 -18.23 -8.46
CA VAL A 224 -8.49 -16.91 -7.89
C VAL A 224 -7.55 -16.56 -6.73
N LEU A 225 -7.21 -17.52 -5.88
CA LEU A 225 -6.20 -17.32 -4.82
C LEU A 225 -4.78 -17.18 -5.38
N LEU A 226 -4.43 -17.93 -6.44
CA LEU A 226 -3.17 -17.74 -7.17
C LEU A 226 -3.08 -16.36 -7.83
N CYS A 227 -4.20 -15.80 -8.29
CA CYS A 227 -4.26 -14.41 -8.75
C CYS A 227 -4.01 -13.43 -7.59
N ASP A 228 -4.64 -13.59 -6.42
CA ASP A 228 -4.37 -12.75 -5.24
C ASP A 228 -2.88 -12.78 -4.87
N TYR A 229 -2.31 -13.98 -4.70
CA TYR A 229 -0.89 -14.20 -4.43
C TYR A 229 0.01 -13.60 -5.51
N GLY A 230 -0.36 -13.74 -6.78
CA GLY A 230 0.40 -13.24 -7.92
C GLY A 230 0.57 -11.72 -7.89
N VAL A 231 -0.48 -10.95 -7.57
CA VAL A 231 -0.34 -9.47 -7.46
C VAL A 231 0.47 -9.08 -6.22
N ARG A 232 0.36 -9.83 -5.10
CA ARG A 232 1.20 -9.61 -3.90
C ARG A 232 2.69 -9.90 -4.15
N SER A 233 2.98 -10.88 -5.01
CA SER A 233 4.33 -11.39 -5.26
C SER A 233 4.99 -10.84 -6.53
N ASP A 234 4.41 -9.79 -7.13
CA ASP A 234 4.90 -9.13 -8.35
C ASP A 234 4.99 -10.06 -9.58
N GLN A 235 3.98 -10.93 -9.75
CA GLN A 235 3.83 -11.86 -10.88
C GLN A 235 2.66 -11.42 -11.78
N ASN A 236 2.61 -10.16 -12.17
CA ASN A 236 1.45 -9.56 -12.85
C ASN A 236 1.21 -10.18 -14.23
N SER A 237 2.27 -10.65 -14.91
CA SER A 237 2.18 -11.40 -16.17
C SER A 237 1.41 -12.71 -16.03
N MET A 238 1.66 -13.48 -14.96
CA MET A 238 0.89 -14.67 -14.63
C MET A 238 -0.58 -14.31 -14.35
N VAL A 239 -0.83 -13.30 -13.51
CA VAL A 239 -2.19 -12.88 -13.15
C VAL A 239 -2.99 -12.47 -14.39
N PHE A 240 -2.41 -11.67 -15.28
CA PHE A 240 -3.08 -11.20 -16.49
C PHE A 240 -3.52 -12.36 -17.41
N ILE A 241 -2.70 -13.41 -17.53
CA ILE A 241 -3.03 -14.61 -18.30
C ILE A 241 -4.08 -15.46 -17.57
N LEU A 242 -3.95 -15.67 -16.25
CA LEU A 242 -4.89 -16.45 -15.46
C LEU A 242 -6.29 -15.82 -15.42
N VAL A 243 -6.42 -14.50 -15.44
CA VAL A 243 -7.71 -13.78 -15.54
C VAL A 243 -8.45 -14.16 -16.83
N ALA A 244 -7.75 -14.17 -17.97
CA ALA A 244 -8.35 -14.55 -19.25
C ALA A 244 -8.76 -16.04 -19.30
N PHE A 245 -8.01 -16.91 -18.60
CA PHE A 245 -8.38 -18.31 -18.44
C PHE A 245 -9.60 -18.48 -17.53
N LEU A 246 -9.59 -17.87 -16.34
CA LEU A 246 -10.69 -17.83 -15.36
C LEU A 246 -12.00 -17.37 -16.01
N TYR A 247 -11.96 -16.29 -16.80
CA TYR A 247 -13.11 -15.81 -17.55
C TYR A 247 -13.69 -16.92 -18.45
N ARG A 248 -12.88 -17.54 -19.31
CA ARG A 248 -13.34 -18.61 -20.22
C ARG A 248 -13.90 -19.82 -19.46
N VAL A 249 -13.27 -20.22 -18.37
CA VAL A 249 -13.72 -21.35 -17.56
C VAL A 249 -15.07 -21.04 -16.89
N ILE A 250 -15.26 -19.83 -16.34
CA ILE A 250 -16.56 -19.38 -15.81
C ILE A 250 -17.67 -19.49 -16.86
N ARG A 251 -17.40 -19.03 -18.10
CA ARG A 251 -18.37 -19.11 -19.21
C ARG A 251 -18.68 -20.57 -19.60
N LEU A 252 -17.68 -21.46 -19.59
CA LEU A 252 -17.86 -22.88 -19.93
C LEU A 252 -18.70 -23.64 -18.88
N HIS A 253 -18.57 -23.28 -17.59
CA HIS A 253 -19.42 -23.80 -16.51
C HIS A 253 -20.79 -23.11 -16.42
N GLY A 254 -21.02 -22.02 -17.17
CA GLY A 254 -22.25 -21.23 -17.10
C GLY A 254 -22.49 -20.49 -15.78
N LEU A 255 -21.45 -20.34 -14.94
CA LEU A 255 -21.58 -19.74 -13.60
C LEU A 255 -22.04 -18.27 -13.65
N ASP A 256 -21.80 -17.58 -14.77
CA ASP A 256 -22.16 -16.19 -15.01
C ASP A 256 -23.66 -15.95 -15.31
N SER A 257 -24.43 -17.02 -15.51
CA SER A 257 -25.87 -16.99 -15.80
C SER A 257 -26.69 -17.38 -14.57
N PHE A 258 -27.71 -16.61 -14.19
CA PHE A 258 -28.55 -16.88 -13.03
C PHE A 258 -29.89 -17.54 -13.39
N ASN A 259 -30.14 -18.75 -12.90
CA ASN A 259 -31.45 -19.41 -13.00
C ASN A 259 -32.22 -19.33 -11.67
N VAL A 260 -33.29 -18.52 -11.64
CA VAL A 260 -34.13 -18.30 -10.46
C VAL A 260 -34.82 -19.59 -9.99
N HIS A 261 -35.15 -20.50 -10.92
CA HIS A 261 -35.97 -21.68 -10.61
C HIS A 261 -35.22 -22.79 -9.86
N GLU A 262 -33.89 -22.81 -9.93
CA GLU A 262 -33.06 -23.83 -9.26
C GLU A 262 -32.86 -23.55 -7.76
N THR A 263 -32.98 -22.29 -7.32
CA THR A 263 -32.53 -21.86 -5.97
C THR A 263 -33.60 -21.98 -4.87
N LEU A 264 -34.72 -22.68 -5.12
CA LEU A 264 -35.95 -22.57 -4.31
C LEU A 264 -36.22 -23.73 -3.35
N GLN A 265 -35.42 -24.81 -3.35
CA GLN A 265 -35.81 -26.07 -2.69
C GLN A 265 -34.78 -26.70 -1.73
N ASP A 266 -33.50 -26.33 -1.78
CA ASP A 266 -32.45 -26.91 -0.92
C ASP A 266 -31.48 -25.85 -0.38
N TYR A 267 -31.12 -25.98 0.90
CA TYR A 267 -30.15 -25.13 1.58
C TYR A 267 -28.73 -25.35 1.04
N GLU A 268 -28.35 -26.59 0.77
CA GLU A 268 -26.99 -26.91 0.30
C GLU A 268 -26.77 -26.41 -1.13
N ALA A 269 -27.76 -26.60 -2.01
CA ALA A 269 -27.79 -25.97 -3.33
C ALA A 269 -27.76 -24.43 -3.26
N ALA A 270 -28.52 -23.80 -2.36
CA ALA A 270 -28.51 -22.34 -2.18
C ALA A 270 -27.14 -21.82 -1.68
N ARG A 271 -26.52 -22.52 -0.72
CA ARG A 271 -25.17 -22.25 -0.22
C ARG A 271 -24.13 -22.40 -1.33
N GLN A 272 -24.19 -23.49 -2.09
CA GLN A 272 -23.29 -23.73 -3.22
C GLN A 272 -23.44 -22.66 -4.31
N ARG A 273 -24.66 -22.18 -4.55
CA ARG A 273 -24.91 -21.11 -5.53
C ARG A 273 -24.37 -19.75 -5.07
N GLU A 274 -24.41 -19.46 -3.76
CA GLU A 274 -23.79 -18.26 -3.20
C GLU A 274 -22.26 -18.30 -3.37
N VAL A 275 -21.65 -19.46 -3.15
CA VAL A 275 -20.21 -19.71 -3.39
C VAL A 275 -19.82 -19.44 -4.86
N GLU A 276 -20.56 -20.00 -5.82
CA GLU A 276 -20.36 -19.75 -7.26
C GLU A 276 -20.54 -18.28 -7.63
N THR A 277 -21.57 -17.63 -7.07
CA THR A 277 -21.87 -16.22 -7.31
C THR A 277 -20.70 -15.33 -6.84
N ARG A 278 -20.20 -15.55 -5.62
CA ARG A 278 -19.03 -14.84 -5.08
C ARG A 278 -17.78 -15.08 -5.92
N LEU A 279 -17.58 -16.30 -6.42
CA LEU A 279 -16.43 -16.66 -7.25
C LEU A 279 -16.42 -15.93 -8.61
N VAL A 280 -17.59 -15.77 -9.25
CA VAL A 280 -17.72 -14.94 -10.46
C VAL A 280 -17.43 -13.47 -10.17
N TRP A 281 -17.95 -12.93 -9.05
CA TRP A 281 -17.66 -11.56 -8.64
C TRP A 281 -16.19 -11.31 -8.29
N ALA A 282 -15.49 -12.30 -7.70
CA ALA A 282 -14.04 -12.23 -7.49
C ALA A 282 -13.28 -12.15 -8.83
N CYS A 283 -13.63 -13.00 -9.80
CA CYS A 283 -13.01 -12.96 -11.13
C CYS A 283 -13.30 -11.65 -11.87
N TYR A 284 -14.53 -11.13 -11.79
CA TYR A 284 -14.91 -9.82 -12.32
C TYR A 284 -14.11 -8.69 -11.65
N PHE A 285 -13.97 -8.71 -10.33
CA PHE A 285 -13.18 -7.72 -9.59
C PHE A 285 -11.72 -7.73 -10.05
N ILE A 286 -11.08 -8.91 -10.12
CA ILE A 286 -9.67 -9.04 -10.52
C ILE A 286 -9.46 -8.61 -11.98
N ASP A 287 -10.35 -8.96 -12.90
CA ASP A 287 -10.28 -8.50 -14.30
C ASP A 287 -10.31 -6.96 -14.40
N LEU A 288 -11.29 -6.31 -13.78
CA LEU A 288 -11.38 -4.85 -13.82
C LEU A 288 -10.20 -4.16 -13.11
N PHE A 289 -9.73 -4.75 -12.01
CA PHE A 289 -8.59 -4.25 -11.25
C PHE A 289 -7.28 -4.36 -12.04
N THR A 290 -7.06 -5.45 -12.77
CA THR A 290 -5.87 -5.65 -13.62
C THR A 290 -5.92 -4.84 -14.92
N ALA A 291 -7.10 -4.69 -15.52
CA ALA A 291 -7.30 -3.89 -16.72
C ALA A 291 -7.19 -2.37 -16.49
N THR A 292 -7.44 -1.87 -15.26
CA THR A 292 -7.27 -0.45 -14.87
C THR A 292 -7.99 0.57 -15.77
N GLY A 293 -9.16 0.16 -16.31
CA GLY A 293 -10.00 0.96 -17.19
C GLY A 293 -9.61 0.97 -18.67
N VAL A 294 -8.60 0.20 -19.07
CA VAL A 294 -8.22 0.02 -20.48
C VAL A 294 -9.02 -1.13 -21.07
N GLU A 295 -9.92 -0.86 -22.03
CA GLU A 295 -10.93 -1.82 -22.47
C GLU A 295 -10.35 -3.06 -23.17
N LYS A 296 -9.33 -2.89 -24.01
CA LYS A 296 -8.60 -4.01 -24.67
C LYS A 296 -7.84 -4.92 -23.69
N ASN A 297 -7.72 -4.53 -22.42
CA ASN A 297 -7.07 -5.30 -21.36
C ASN A 297 -8.07 -6.06 -20.46
N ALA A 298 -9.38 -5.82 -20.62
CA ALA A 298 -10.43 -6.46 -19.81
C ALA A 298 -11.12 -7.60 -20.59
N CYS A 299 -11.46 -8.68 -19.90
CA CYS A 299 -12.27 -9.77 -20.43
C CYS A 299 -13.77 -9.47 -20.32
N TRP A 300 -14.20 -8.81 -19.24
CA TRP A 300 -15.60 -8.48 -19.00
C TRP A 300 -16.00 -7.16 -19.68
N HIS A 301 -16.28 -7.22 -20.99
CA HIS A 301 -16.84 -6.08 -21.71
C HIS A 301 -18.21 -5.69 -21.14
N GLY A 302 -19.09 -6.67 -20.94
CA GLY A 302 -20.37 -6.51 -20.22
C GLY A 302 -20.24 -6.75 -18.71
N GLU A 303 -21.38 -6.92 -18.05
CA GLU A 303 -21.50 -7.19 -16.61
C GLU A 303 -22.21 -8.53 -16.37
N PRO A 304 -21.80 -9.34 -15.37
CA PRO A 304 -22.51 -10.54 -15.00
C PRO A 304 -23.98 -10.25 -14.66
N THR A 305 -24.90 -11.11 -15.11
CA THR A 305 -26.35 -10.99 -14.82
C THR A 305 -26.74 -11.62 -13.48
N LEU A 306 -25.76 -11.76 -12.57
CA LEU A 306 -25.90 -12.38 -11.27
C LEU A 306 -26.45 -11.40 -10.22
N PRO A 307 -27.06 -11.91 -9.13
CA PRO A 307 -27.23 -11.13 -7.92
C PRO A 307 -25.87 -10.75 -7.31
N LEU A 308 -25.79 -9.57 -6.69
CA LEU A 308 -24.65 -9.19 -5.87
C LEU A 308 -24.61 -10.01 -4.56
N PRO A 309 -23.42 -10.22 -3.97
CA PRO A 309 -23.31 -10.89 -2.68
C PRO A 309 -24.07 -10.14 -1.58
N ILE A 310 -24.88 -10.90 -0.83
CA ILE A 310 -25.74 -10.38 0.23
C ILE A 310 -25.11 -10.59 1.61
N LEU A 311 -25.56 -9.82 2.60
CA LEU A 311 -25.14 -10.02 3.99
C LEU A 311 -25.59 -11.40 4.49
N ASP A 312 -24.64 -12.20 5.00
CA ASP A 312 -24.91 -13.49 5.65
C ASP A 312 -25.79 -13.31 6.90
N ARG A 313 -27.10 -13.34 6.68
CA ARG A 313 -28.12 -13.50 7.72
C ARG A 313 -28.48 -14.98 7.75
N THR A 314 -28.35 -15.57 8.93
CA THR A 314 -28.40 -17.01 9.25
C THR A 314 -29.77 -17.70 9.04
N HIS A 315 -30.60 -17.20 8.12
CA HIS A 315 -31.97 -17.67 7.92
C HIS A 315 -32.27 -17.86 6.43
N VAL A 316 -32.55 -19.12 6.07
CA VAL A 316 -32.78 -19.61 4.70
C VAL A 316 -33.83 -18.80 3.93
N THR A 317 -34.81 -18.24 4.64
CA THR A 317 -35.87 -17.37 4.10
C THR A 317 -35.36 -16.11 3.39
N HIS A 318 -34.19 -15.58 3.73
CA HIS A 318 -33.68 -14.35 3.12
C HIS A 318 -32.99 -14.54 1.75
N TYR A 319 -32.49 -15.73 1.43
CA TYR A 319 -31.90 -16.01 0.11
C TYR A 319 -32.89 -15.84 -1.06
N VAL A 320 -34.19 -15.77 -0.78
CA VAL A 320 -35.26 -15.74 -1.78
C VAL A 320 -35.82 -14.31 -2.02
N GLN A 321 -35.70 -13.38 -1.07
CA GLN A 321 -36.53 -12.16 -1.05
C GLN A 321 -35.88 -10.87 -1.59
N ALA A 322 -34.56 -10.74 -1.59
CA ALA A 322 -33.88 -9.52 -2.09
C ALA A 322 -32.56 -9.86 -2.79
N ARG A 323 -32.61 -10.08 -4.11
CA ARG A 323 -31.46 -10.37 -4.96
C ARG A 323 -31.18 -9.19 -5.89
N HIS A 324 -30.50 -8.17 -5.35
CA HIS A 324 -30.11 -6.98 -6.11
C HIS A 324 -29.07 -7.34 -7.17
N THR A 325 -29.37 -7.08 -8.43
CA THR A 325 -28.42 -7.13 -9.56
C THR A 325 -27.91 -5.73 -9.87
N LEU A 326 -26.80 -5.60 -10.62
CA LEU A 326 -26.33 -4.29 -11.09
C LEU A 326 -27.41 -3.54 -11.89
N LYS A 327 -28.14 -4.24 -12.78
CA LYS A 327 -29.24 -3.66 -13.58
C LYS A 327 -30.40 -3.17 -12.74
N SER A 328 -30.80 -3.90 -11.69
CA SER A 328 -31.89 -3.45 -10.80
C SER A 328 -31.46 -2.27 -9.92
N ILE A 329 -30.16 -2.17 -9.58
CA ILE A 329 -29.61 -1.01 -8.86
C ILE A 329 -29.59 0.22 -9.76
N ASP A 330 -29.23 0.08 -11.04
CA ASP A 330 -29.29 1.20 -11.99
C ASP A 330 -30.72 1.73 -12.19
N ALA A 331 -31.73 0.86 -12.12
CA ALA A 331 -33.14 1.23 -12.24
C ALA A 331 -33.74 1.83 -10.96
N ASN A 332 -33.36 1.33 -9.78
CA ASN A 332 -33.98 1.69 -8.50
C ASN A 332 -33.16 2.67 -7.64
N GLY A 333 -31.92 2.97 -8.03
CA GLY A 333 -30.97 3.77 -7.28
C GLY A 333 -30.15 2.97 -6.26
N VAL A 334 -28.92 3.44 -5.98
CA VAL A 334 -27.95 2.68 -5.16
C VAL A 334 -28.38 2.58 -3.70
N HIS A 335 -28.95 3.66 -3.16
CA HIS A 335 -29.45 3.74 -1.78
C HIS A 335 -30.47 2.63 -1.42
N ALA A 336 -31.24 2.13 -2.38
CA ALA A 336 -32.23 1.07 -2.18
C ALA A 336 -31.62 -0.31 -1.88
N ALA A 337 -30.35 -0.54 -2.24
CA ALA A 337 -29.69 -1.84 -2.10
C ALA A 337 -28.61 -1.89 -1.00
N LEU A 338 -27.92 -0.77 -0.70
CA LEU A 338 -26.73 -0.76 0.17
C LEU A 338 -26.93 -1.41 1.56
N ASN A 339 -28.13 -1.34 2.12
CA ASN A 339 -28.41 -1.93 3.43
C ASN A 339 -28.42 -3.46 3.43
N ASP A 340 -28.73 -4.10 2.30
CA ASP A 340 -28.82 -5.56 2.16
C ASP A 340 -27.48 -6.20 1.73
N LEU A 341 -26.64 -5.43 1.04
CA LEU A 341 -25.34 -5.91 0.53
C LEU A 341 -24.32 -6.19 1.64
N ASP A 342 -23.50 -7.21 1.43
CA ASP A 342 -22.27 -7.39 2.21
C ASP A 342 -21.16 -6.44 1.75
N LEU A 343 -19.96 -6.60 2.31
CA LEU A 343 -18.78 -5.84 1.92
C LEU A 343 -18.39 -6.10 0.45
N SER A 344 -18.52 -7.33 -0.03
CA SER A 344 -18.20 -7.73 -1.40
C SER A 344 -19.15 -7.08 -2.41
N GLY A 345 -20.46 -7.08 -2.14
CA GLY A 345 -21.47 -6.42 -2.97
C GLY A 345 -21.21 -4.92 -3.12
N ILE A 346 -20.82 -4.23 -2.03
CA ILE A 346 -20.44 -2.81 -2.10
C ILE A 346 -19.10 -2.62 -2.85
N LEU A 347 -18.11 -3.49 -2.64
CA LEU A 347 -16.84 -3.45 -3.38
C LEU A 347 -17.05 -3.65 -4.90
N VAL A 348 -18.00 -4.49 -5.32
CA VAL A 348 -18.39 -4.65 -6.73
C VAL A 348 -18.96 -3.35 -7.31
N LEU A 349 -19.83 -2.65 -6.57
CA LEU A 349 -20.34 -1.33 -7.00
C LEU A 349 -19.22 -0.30 -7.17
N VAL A 350 -18.26 -0.26 -6.24
CA VAL A 350 -17.16 0.72 -6.28
C VAL A 350 -16.12 0.38 -7.37
N VAL A 351 -15.76 -0.89 -7.60
CA VAL A 351 -14.85 -1.25 -8.70
C VAL A 351 -15.48 -1.00 -10.07
N ARG A 352 -16.80 -1.23 -10.21
CA ARG A 352 -17.58 -0.87 -11.40
C ARG A 352 -17.55 0.64 -11.66
N LEU A 353 -17.82 1.45 -10.64
CA LEU A 353 -17.77 2.92 -10.75
C LEU A 353 -16.35 3.44 -11.03
N ARG A 354 -15.32 2.76 -10.51
CA ARG A 354 -13.93 3.05 -10.85
C ARG A 354 -13.61 2.72 -12.31
N ARG A 355 -14.13 1.60 -12.84
CA ARG A 355 -14.01 1.26 -14.27
C ARG A 355 -14.63 2.33 -15.16
N THR A 356 -15.85 2.79 -14.89
CA THR A 356 -16.50 3.83 -15.70
C THR A 356 -15.74 5.15 -15.64
N THR A 357 -15.26 5.54 -14.46
CA THR A 357 -14.37 6.70 -14.27
C THR A 357 -13.09 6.60 -15.09
N LEU A 358 -12.36 5.48 -14.98
CA LEU A 358 -11.07 5.29 -15.65
C LEU A 358 -11.18 5.12 -17.17
N ARG A 359 -12.36 4.72 -17.69
CA ARG A 359 -12.69 4.80 -19.12
C ARG A 359 -12.98 6.24 -19.53
N LEU A 360 -13.86 6.93 -18.81
CA LEU A 360 -14.29 8.29 -19.13
C LEU A 360 -13.13 9.28 -19.26
N ILE A 361 -12.16 9.25 -18.34
CA ILE A 361 -10.99 10.15 -18.43
C ILE A 361 -10.12 9.88 -19.68
N ARG A 362 -10.23 8.69 -20.29
CA ARG A 362 -9.53 8.28 -21.52
C ARG A 362 -10.34 8.48 -22.79
N THR A 363 -11.59 8.90 -22.71
CA THR A 363 -12.39 9.35 -23.86
C THR A 363 -11.89 10.74 -24.29
N HIS A 364 -11.82 11.01 -25.60
CA HIS A 364 -11.45 12.34 -26.07
C HIS A 364 -12.60 13.32 -25.84
N ALA A 365 -12.27 14.59 -25.56
CA ALA A 365 -13.29 15.62 -25.31
C ALA A 365 -14.27 15.83 -26.48
N GLN A 366 -13.85 15.51 -27.71
CA GLN A 366 -14.65 15.58 -28.93
C GLN A 366 -15.69 14.44 -29.05
N ASP A 367 -15.49 13.32 -28.34
CA ASP A 367 -16.38 12.15 -28.39
C ASP A 367 -17.53 12.23 -27.36
N LEU A 368 -17.65 13.35 -26.63
CA LEU A 368 -18.69 13.55 -25.62
C LEU A 368 -19.88 14.34 -26.18
N ASP A 369 -21.06 13.74 -26.12
CA ASP A 369 -22.33 14.40 -26.50
C ASP A 369 -22.68 15.61 -25.62
N THR A 370 -22.15 15.67 -24.39
CA THR A 370 -22.47 16.69 -23.38
C THR A 370 -21.22 17.21 -22.66
N PRO A 371 -21.15 18.51 -22.32
CA PRO A 371 -20.06 19.05 -21.51
C PRO A 371 -20.01 18.42 -20.10
N ILE A 372 -18.83 18.22 -19.54
CA ILE A 372 -18.64 17.53 -18.24
C ILE A 372 -19.20 18.28 -17.01
N TRP A 373 -19.68 19.51 -17.17
CA TRP A 373 -20.38 20.29 -16.15
C TRP A 373 -21.91 20.28 -16.32
N ASP A 374 -22.43 19.59 -17.34
CA ASP A 374 -23.86 19.30 -17.47
C ASP A 374 -24.26 18.26 -16.39
N PRO A 375 -25.34 18.48 -15.61
CA PRO A 375 -25.81 17.53 -14.60
C PRO A 375 -26.09 16.11 -15.11
N ALA A 376 -26.44 15.96 -16.39
CA ALA A 376 -26.67 14.68 -17.05
C ALA A 376 -25.38 14.06 -17.64
N SER A 377 -24.25 14.77 -17.62
CA SER A 377 -22.99 14.24 -18.15
C SER A 377 -22.50 13.01 -17.38
N PRO A 378 -21.81 12.04 -18.03
CA PRO A 378 -21.21 10.89 -17.35
C PRO A 378 -20.24 11.28 -16.22
N PHE A 379 -19.64 12.47 -16.30
CA PHE A 379 -18.73 13.01 -15.29
C PHE A 379 -19.46 13.34 -13.99
N LEU A 380 -20.51 14.18 -14.06
CA LEU A 380 -21.29 14.52 -12.86
C LEU A 380 -22.13 13.34 -12.37
N GLN A 381 -22.65 12.47 -13.24
CA GLN A 381 -23.32 11.23 -12.81
C GLN A 381 -22.38 10.31 -12.00
N ASN A 382 -21.11 10.17 -12.38
CA ASN A 382 -20.16 9.35 -11.62
C ASN A 382 -19.85 9.96 -10.24
N ILE A 383 -19.82 11.30 -10.14
CA ILE A 383 -19.69 12.00 -8.85
C ILE A 383 -20.94 11.76 -7.99
N GLN A 384 -22.14 11.92 -8.55
CA GLN A 384 -23.41 11.68 -7.85
C GLN A 384 -23.50 10.24 -7.31
N ARG A 385 -23.21 9.23 -8.14
CA ARG A 385 -23.17 7.81 -7.72
C ARG A 385 -22.18 7.54 -6.60
N LEU A 386 -21.00 8.19 -6.62
CA LEU A 386 -20.01 8.06 -5.55
C LEU A 386 -20.51 8.71 -4.25
N ASP A 387 -21.04 9.92 -4.33
CA ASP A 387 -21.55 10.67 -3.18
C ASP A 387 -22.77 9.94 -2.57
N GLU A 388 -23.65 9.32 -3.39
CA GLU A 388 -24.73 8.43 -2.94
C GLU A 388 -24.21 7.22 -2.14
N ILE A 389 -23.23 6.48 -2.68
CA ILE A 389 -22.62 5.33 -1.99
C ILE A 389 -22.01 5.76 -0.66
N TYR A 390 -21.30 6.90 -0.64
CA TYR A 390 -20.58 7.36 0.54
C TYR A 390 -21.53 7.87 1.63
N GLN A 391 -22.56 8.65 1.26
CA GLN A 391 -23.54 9.19 2.21
C GLN A 391 -24.43 8.11 2.83
N ASN A 392 -24.77 7.07 2.05
CA ASN A 392 -25.62 5.95 2.47
C ASN A 392 -24.81 4.71 2.90
N LEU A 393 -23.49 4.84 3.09
CA LEU A 393 -22.64 3.72 3.49
C LEU A 393 -23.10 3.17 4.87
N PRO A 394 -23.50 1.88 4.96
CA PRO A 394 -24.00 1.31 6.19
C PRO A 394 -23.06 1.53 7.39
N PRO A 395 -23.55 1.89 8.59
CA PRO A 395 -22.69 2.19 9.75
C PRO A 395 -21.68 1.10 10.11
N ARG A 396 -22.04 -0.16 9.81
CA ARG A 396 -21.19 -1.36 9.96
C ARG A 396 -19.90 -1.36 9.11
N TYR A 397 -19.74 -0.45 8.15
CA TYR A 397 -18.56 -0.31 7.29
C TYR A 397 -17.90 1.08 7.41
N GLN A 398 -18.22 1.87 8.43
CA GLN A 398 -17.61 3.19 8.66
C GLN A 398 -16.35 3.07 9.54
N LEU A 399 -15.26 3.74 9.15
CA LEU A 399 -13.98 3.73 9.88
C LEU A 399 -13.96 4.74 11.04
N THR A 400 -14.77 4.48 12.07
CA THR A 400 -14.79 5.24 13.33
C THR A 400 -14.14 4.45 14.47
N ASP A 401 -13.60 5.14 15.47
CA ASP A 401 -12.93 4.52 16.62
C ASP A 401 -13.82 3.51 17.37
N ALA A 402 -15.15 3.71 17.36
CA ALA A 402 -16.12 2.79 17.95
C ALA A 402 -16.37 1.53 17.10
N ILE A 403 -16.24 1.61 15.77
CA ILE A 403 -16.53 0.52 14.84
C ILE A 403 -15.28 -0.31 14.50
N ILE A 404 -14.08 0.29 14.50
CA ILE A 404 -12.81 -0.40 14.21
C ILE A 404 -12.57 -1.68 15.06
N PRO A 405 -12.86 -1.71 16.38
CA PRO A 405 -12.76 -2.95 17.16
C PRO A 405 -13.69 -4.06 16.65
N ILE A 406 -14.93 -3.70 16.28
CA ILE A 406 -15.95 -4.63 15.75
C ILE A 406 -15.53 -5.15 14.36
N LEU A 407 -14.94 -4.31 13.52
CA LEU A 407 -14.39 -4.73 12.22
C LEU A 407 -13.24 -5.74 12.36
N ARG A 408 -12.42 -5.58 13.41
CA ARG A 408 -11.32 -6.49 13.74
C ARG A 408 -11.86 -7.84 14.24
N GLU A 409 -12.79 -7.82 15.20
CA GLU A 409 -13.47 -9.02 15.71
C GLU A 409 -14.16 -9.81 14.58
N ARG A 410 -14.76 -9.10 13.62
CA ARG A 410 -15.42 -9.69 12.43
C ARG A 410 -14.48 -10.04 11.28
N ARG A 411 -13.16 -9.83 11.40
CA ARG A 411 -12.16 -10.18 10.36
C ARG A 411 -12.37 -9.48 9.00
N ILE A 412 -13.03 -8.31 9.01
CA ILE A 412 -13.33 -7.51 7.81
C ILE A 412 -12.60 -6.16 7.77
N LEU A 413 -11.72 -5.89 8.75
CA LEU A 413 -11.00 -4.61 8.87
C LEU A 413 -10.24 -4.22 7.60
N GLY A 414 -9.41 -5.13 7.06
CA GLY A 414 -8.65 -4.88 5.83
C GLY A 414 -9.54 -4.63 4.61
N GLY A 415 -10.63 -5.38 4.46
CA GLY A 415 -11.59 -5.20 3.38
C GLY A 415 -12.36 -3.86 3.47
N VAL A 416 -12.67 -3.40 4.68
CA VAL A 416 -13.27 -2.07 4.88
C VAL A 416 -12.26 -0.95 4.61
N PHE A 417 -10.99 -1.10 5.00
CA PHE A 417 -9.93 -0.17 4.58
C PHE A 417 -9.80 -0.09 3.05
N LEU A 418 -9.77 -1.24 2.36
CA LEU A 418 -9.81 -1.32 0.89
C LEU A 418 -11.00 -0.56 0.30
N LEU A 419 -12.20 -0.71 0.86
CA LEU A 419 -13.40 0.00 0.43
C LEU A 419 -13.22 1.52 0.51
N HIS A 420 -12.73 2.05 1.63
CA HIS A 420 -12.52 3.50 1.78
C HIS A 420 -11.40 4.02 0.87
N PHE A 421 -10.30 3.28 0.68
CA PHE A 421 -9.28 3.62 -0.31
C PHE A 421 -9.86 3.68 -1.74
N MET A 422 -10.68 2.70 -2.13
CA MET A 422 -11.35 2.67 -3.43
C MET A 422 -12.34 3.85 -3.61
N LEU A 423 -13.13 4.20 -2.59
CA LEU A 423 -14.06 5.33 -2.64
C LEU A 423 -13.35 6.67 -2.88
N HIS A 424 -12.24 6.95 -2.18
CA HIS A 424 -11.46 8.16 -2.45
C HIS A 424 -10.68 8.10 -3.77
N ALA A 425 -10.25 6.91 -4.20
CA ALA A 425 -9.61 6.73 -5.49
C ALA A 425 -10.56 7.03 -6.66
N VAL A 426 -11.85 6.65 -6.62
CA VAL A 426 -12.83 6.99 -7.69
C VAL A 426 -12.90 8.51 -7.91
N ALA A 427 -13.10 9.29 -6.84
CA ALA A 427 -13.14 10.75 -6.95
C ALA A 427 -11.81 11.32 -7.48
N SER A 428 -10.69 10.83 -6.95
CA SER A 428 -9.35 11.31 -7.33
C SER A 428 -9.01 10.97 -8.78
N ASP A 429 -9.28 9.73 -9.22
CA ASP A 429 -9.09 9.25 -10.59
C ASP A 429 -9.88 10.11 -11.59
N LEU A 430 -11.12 10.51 -11.24
CA LEU A 430 -12.00 11.33 -12.08
C LEU A 430 -11.59 12.81 -12.11
N THR A 431 -11.30 13.40 -10.95
CA THR A 431 -11.12 14.87 -10.82
C THR A 431 -9.68 15.34 -11.04
N ARG A 432 -8.68 14.46 -10.97
CA ARG A 432 -7.26 14.82 -11.19
C ARG A 432 -6.96 15.40 -12.56
N ILE A 433 -7.78 15.12 -13.58
CA ILE A 433 -7.64 15.70 -14.92
C ILE A 433 -7.83 17.23 -14.95
N SER A 434 -8.31 17.82 -13.85
CA SER A 434 -8.35 19.28 -13.64
C SER A 434 -7.02 19.88 -13.18
N LEU A 435 -6.01 19.05 -12.88
CA LEU A 435 -4.68 19.46 -12.42
C LEU A 435 -3.65 19.38 -13.55
N PRO A 436 -2.70 20.33 -13.65
CA PRO A 436 -1.60 20.29 -14.61
C PRO A 436 -0.80 18.97 -14.55
N GLY A 437 -0.34 18.48 -15.70
CA GLY A 437 0.45 17.24 -15.81
C GLY A 437 -0.38 15.94 -15.75
N PHE A 438 -1.65 15.98 -15.35
CA PHE A 438 -2.57 14.84 -15.48
C PHE A 438 -3.19 14.79 -16.88
N ASN A 439 -2.32 14.63 -17.89
CA ASN A 439 -2.59 14.80 -19.32
C ASN A 439 -3.35 13.61 -19.94
N PHE A 440 -4.51 13.28 -19.38
CA PHE A 440 -5.43 12.29 -19.94
C PHE A 440 -6.22 12.87 -21.14
N PRO A 441 -6.72 12.05 -22.09
CA PRO A 441 -7.47 12.48 -23.27
C PRO A 441 -8.65 13.42 -23.01
N LEU A 442 -9.32 13.30 -21.86
CA LEU A 442 -10.42 14.20 -21.47
C LEU A 442 -9.94 15.54 -20.88
N ALA A 443 -8.72 15.63 -20.35
CA ALA A 443 -8.22 16.82 -19.64
C ALA A 443 -8.34 18.15 -20.42
N PRO A 444 -8.14 18.21 -21.76
CA PRO A 444 -8.29 19.46 -22.53
C PRO A 444 -9.67 20.12 -22.42
N ILE A 445 -10.73 19.39 -22.05
CA ILE A 445 -12.08 19.97 -21.86
C ILE A 445 -12.12 21.02 -20.73
N PHE A 446 -11.18 20.98 -19.79
CA PHE A 446 -11.09 22.02 -18.75
C PHE A 446 -10.72 23.39 -19.31
N ASN A 447 -10.16 23.47 -20.54
CA ASN A 447 -9.86 24.75 -21.20
C ASN A 447 -11.12 25.55 -21.56
N SER A 448 -12.25 24.88 -21.82
CA SER A 448 -13.56 25.52 -22.03
C SER A 448 -14.45 25.55 -20.78
N ALA A 449 -14.05 24.85 -19.70
CA ALA A 449 -14.78 24.86 -18.44
C ALA A 449 -14.65 26.20 -17.69
N THR A 450 -15.70 26.59 -16.97
CA THR A 450 -15.68 27.80 -16.13
C THR A 450 -14.63 27.69 -15.03
N SER A 451 -14.06 28.83 -14.61
CA SER A 451 -13.10 28.91 -13.51
C SER A 451 -13.67 28.31 -12.22
N HIS A 452 -14.95 28.56 -11.93
CA HIS A 452 -15.66 27.97 -10.78
C HIS A 452 -15.70 26.43 -10.83
N PHE A 453 -16.10 25.84 -11.97
CA PHE A 453 -16.14 24.39 -12.12
C PHE A 453 -14.74 23.76 -12.04
N ARG A 454 -13.74 24.39 -12.67
CA ARG A 454 -12.33 23.96 -12.60
C ARG A 454 -11.85 23.95 -11.15
N SER A 455 -11.98 25.06 -10.43
CA SER A 455 -11.56 25.16 -9.02
C SER A 455 -12.30 24.17 -8.11
N HIS A 456 -13.59 23.94 -8.35
CA HIS A 456 -14.37 22.93 -7.62
C HIS A 456 -13.82 21.51 -7.83
N CYS A 457 -13.50 21.14 -9.08
CA CYS A 457 -12.87 19.84 -9.38
C CYS A 457 -11.48 19.70 -8.74
N GLN A 458 -10.67 20.76 -8.78
CA GLN A 458 -9.34 20.77 -8.19
C GLN A 458 -9.39 20.58 -6.66
N GLU A 459 -10.29 21.27 -5.96
CA GLU A 459 -10.43 21.12 -4.51
C GLU A 459 -11.05 19.77 -4.12
N ARG A 460 -12.03 19.25 -4.88
CA ARG A 460 -12.51 17.87 -4.69
C ARG A 460 -11.35 16.86 -4.87
N CYS A 461 -10.53 17.02 -5.89
CA CYS A 461 -9.37 16.15 -6.13
C CYS A 461 -8.42 16.14 -4.93
N ARG A 462 -8.02 17.33 -4.46
CA ARG A 462 -7.19 17.51 -3.28
C ARG A 462 -7.81 16.89 -2.03
N HIS A 463 -9.09 17.14 -1.77
CA HIS A 463 -9.75 16.61 -0.59
C HIS A 463 -9.71 15.08 -0.57
N HIS A 464 -10.08 14.39 -1.65
CA HIS A 464 -10.05 12.93 -1.67
C HIS A 464 -8.62 12.38 -1.59
N ALA A 465 -7.63 13.00 -2.23
CA ALA A 465 -6.22 12.65 -2.05
C ALA A 465 -5.75 12.81 -0.59
N ARG A 466 -6.18 13.88 0.10
CA ARG A 466 -5.91 14.06 1.54
C ARG A 466 -6.57 12.98 2.39
N GLN A 467 -7.81 12.59 2.09
CA GLN A 467 -8.47 11.52 2.85
C GLN A 467 -7.77 10.18 2.67
N THR A 468 -7.27 9.86 1.48
CA THR A 468 -6.39 8.70 1.25
C THR A 468 -5.16 8.74 2.17
N THR A 469 -4.49 9.89 2.32
CA THR A 469 -3.36 10.00 3.26
C THR A 469 -3.77 10.00 4.74
N ASN A 470 -4.99 10.43 5.07
CA ASN A 470 -5.57 10.24 6.42
C ASN A 470 -5.84 8.77 6.73
N LEU A 471 -6.31 7.97 5.76
CA LEU A 471 -6.46 6.52 5.90
C LEU A 471 -5.11 5.83 6.13
N VAL A 472 -4.05 6.24 5.42
CA VAL A 472 -2.68 5.76 5.70
C VAL A 472 -2.27 6.10 7.14
N ARG A 473 -2.47 7.34 7.58
CA ARG A 473 -2.15 7.78 8.95
C ARG A 473 -2.96 7.02 10.04
N GLN A 474 -4.23 6.74 9.79
CA GLN A 474 -5.10 5.95 10.68
C GLN A 474 -4.70 4.46 10.67
N GLY A 475 -4.41 3.89 9.51
CA GLY A 475 -3.95 2.51 9.38
C GLY A 475 -2.60 2.28 10.07
N LEU A 476 -1.68 3.25 10.01
CA LEU A 476 -0.39 3.20 10.72
C LEU A 476 -0.55 3.12 12.24
N SER A 477 -1.59 3.73 12.84
CA SER A 477 -1.86 3.59 14.28
C SER A 477 -2.59 2.29 14.65
N ILE A 478 -3.24 1.64 13.68
CA ILE A 478 -3.97 0.37 13.83
C ILE A 478 -3.07 -0.85 13.62
N GLY A 479 -2.04 -0.73 12.78
CA GLY A 479 -1.12 -1.80 12.41
C GLY A 479 -1.45 -2.46 11.06
N ARG A 480 -0.71 -3.52 10.72
CA ARG A 480 -0.70 -4.12 9.37
C ARG A 480 -2.08 -4.51 8.83
N GLY A 481 -3.03 -4.87 9.69
CA GLY A 481 -4.40 -5.26 9.31
C GLY A 481 -5.21 -4.18 8.56
N ALA A 482 -4.82 -2.91 8.65
CA ALA A 482 -5.39 -1.83 7.83
C ALA A 482 -4.86 -1.83 6.37
N PHE A 483 -3.82 -2.62 6.10
CA PHE A 483 -3.06 -2.71 4.85
C PHE A 483 -2.92 -4.16 4.38
N ASP A 484 -3.92 -5.00 4.68
CA ASP A 484 -3.97 -6.39 4.22
C ASP A 484 -4.25 -6.48 2.72
N ASP A 485 -4.87 -5.46 2.11
CA ASP A 485 -4.91 -5.31 0.65
C ASP A 485 -3.78 -4.37 0.16
N ILE A 486 -3.12 -4.78 -0.91
CA ILE A 486 -2.00 -4.06 -1.53
C ILE A 486 -2.41 -2.73 -2.18
N TYR A 487 -3.68 -2.57 -2.54
CA TYR A 487 -4.18 -1.37 -3.23
C TYR A 487 -4.03 -0.08 -2.40
N ALA A 488 -3.91 -0.19 -1.08
CA ALA A 488 -3.56 0.94 -0.21
C ALA A 488 -2.28 1.67 -0.68
N ALA A 489 -1.31 0.94 -1.23
CA ALA A 489 -0.06 1.52 -1.74
C ALA A 489 -0.23 2.29 -3.04
N ASP A 490 -1.02 1.75 -3.99
CA ASP A 490 -1.32 2.40 -5.26
C ASP A 490 -2.20 3.64 -5.04
N ALA A 491 -3.20 3.55 -4.16
CA ALA A 491 -4.03 4.67 -3.76
C ALA A 491 -3.20 5.79 -3.11
N ALA A 492 -2.31 5.44 -2.16
CA ALA A 492 -1.40 6.39 -1.53
C ALA A 492 -0.43 7.05 -2.53
N LEU A 493 -0.03 6.34 -3.60
CA LEU A 493 0.90 6.85 -4.60
C LEU A 493 0.24 7.93 -5.44
N GLU A 494 -0.94 7.63 -5.97
CA GLU A 494 -1.71 8.57 -6.78
C GLU A 494 -2.17 9.77 -5.93
N ALA A 495 -2.50 9.56 -4.66
CA ALA A 495 -2.78 10.65 -3.71
C ALA A 495 -1.56 11.54 -3.42
N ALA A 496 -0.36 10.96 -3.28
CA ALA A 496 0.87 11.73 -3.10
C ALA A 496 1.19 12.58 -4.34
N LYS A 497 1.07 12.01 -5.55
CA LYS A 497 1.20 12.77 -6.81
C LYS A 497 0.24 13.96 -6.86
N ILE A 498 -1.05 13.73 -6.58
CA ILE A 498 -2.08 14.78 -6.58
C ILE A 498 -1.72 15.91 -5.59
N GLN A 499 -1.30 15.58 -4.36
CA GLN A 499 -0.97 16.59 -3.35
C GLN A 499 0.28 17.39 -3.69
N ILE A 500 1.31 16.75 -4.27
CA ILE A 500 2.52 17.43 -4.77
C ILE A 500 2.13 18.43 -5.87
N ILE A 501 1.42 17.95 -6.91
CA ILE A 501 1.05 18.77 -8.06
C ILE A 501 0.13 19.92 -7.66
N TYR A 502 -0.94 19.66 -6.89
CA TYR A 502 -1.84 20.73 -6.44
C TYR A 502 -1.10 21.80 -5.64
N ALA A 503 -0.25 21.41 -4.69
CA ALA A 503 0.49 22.37 -3.86
C ALA A 503 1.50 23.19 -4.66
N ALA A 504 2.07 22.61 -5.72
CA ALA A 504 3.00 23.29 -6.62
C ALA A 504 2.32 24.18 -7.68
N THR A 505 1.12 23.82 -8.17
CA THR A 505 0.54 24.45 -9.37
C THR A 505 -0.84 25.07 -9.19
N VAL A 506 -1.54 24.83 -8.08
CA VAL A 506 -2.91 25.36 -7.84
C VAL A 506 -2.95 26.27 -6.63
N ASN A 507 -2.36 25.87 -5.51
CA ASN A 507 -2.35 26.67 -4.28
C ASN A 507 -1.05 26.48 -3.50
N GLN A 508 -0.18 27.48 -3.60
CA GLN A 508 1.14 27.52 -2.96
C GLN A 508 1.10 28.16 -1.55
N SER A 509 -0.07 28.20 -0.87
CA SER A 509 -0.12 28.78 0.48
C SER A 509 0.74 27.97 1.48
N PRO A 510 1.35 28.60 2.50
CA PRO A 510 2.19 27.90 3.48
C PRO A 510 1.47 26.74 4.17
N GLU A 511 0.17 26.88 4.43
CA GLU A 511 -0.68 25.85 5.04
C GLU A 511 -0.81 24.63 4.13
N VAL A 512 -1.09 24.83 2.83
CA VAL A 512 -1.22 23.74 1.86
C VAL A 512 0.11 23.01 1.66
N ILE A 513 1.20 23.76 1.52
CA ILE A 513 2.55 23.19 1.37
C ILE A 513 2.94 22.39 2.61
N GLN A 514 2.66 22.89 3.82
CA GLN A 514 2.97 22.17 5.06
C GLN A 514 2.08 20.94 5.27
N GLU A 515 0.78 21.00 4.93
CA GLU A 515 -0.11 19.85 4.98
C GLU A 515 0.36 18.74 4.01
N THR A 516 0.76 19.10 2.78
CA THR A 516 1.36 18.17 1.81
C THR A 516 2.67 17.58 2.34
N ARG A 517 3.57 18.38 2.93
CA ARG A 517 4.82 17.91 3.56
C ARG A 517 4.57 16.86 4.66
N ASP A 518 3.64 17.13 5.56
CA ASP A 518 3.22 16.22 6.63
C ASP A 518 2.63 14.91 6.07
N ASN A 519 1.77 15.01 5.05
CA ASN A 519 1.15 13.84 4.43
C ASN A 519 2.18 12.97 3.67
N LEU A 520 3.08 13.58 2.89
CA LEU A 520 4.17 12.88 2.20
C LEU A 520 5.09 12.16 3.19
N THR A 521 5.40 12.78 4.34
CA THR A 521 6.21 12.15 5.39
C THR A 521 5.58 10.85 5.89
N ASN A 522 4.25 10.84 6.12
CA ASN A 522 3.52 9.63 6.51
C ASN A 522 3.47 8.57 5.39
N VAL A 523 3.30 8.99 4.12
CA VAL A 523 3.26 8.08 2.97
C VAL A 523 4.60 7.40 2.71
N LEU A 524 5.71 8.15 2.72
CA LEU A 524 7.04 7.55 2.55
C LEU A 524 7.41 6.63 3.71
N TYR A 525 7.00 6.97 4.94
CA TYR A 525 7.17 6.08 6.10
C TYR A 525 6.37 4.78 5.97
N PHE A 526 5.12 4.87 5.52
CA PHE A 526 4.27 3.71 5.23
C PHE A 526 4.91 2.76 4.19
N TYR A 527 5.46 3.29 3.10
CA TYR A 527 6.18 2.49 2.11
C TYR A 527 7.47 1.86 2.64
N ASP A 528 8.22 2.60 3.46
CA ASP A 528 9.46 2.12 4.09
C ASP A 528 9.17 1.02 5.13
N LEU A 529 7.99 1.04 5.75
CA LEU A 529 7.58 0.06 6.73
C LEU A 529 7.02 -1.23 6.10
N PHE A 530 6.16 -1.13 5.08
CA PHE A 530 5.41 -2.29 4.56
C PHE A 530 5.68 -2.67 3.09
N HIS A 531 6.37 -1.83 2.32
CA HIS A 531 6.55 -2.02 0.87
C HIS A 531 8.02 -2.03 0.43
N LYS A 532 8.91 -2.57 1.27
CA LYS A 532 10.28 -2.91 0.87
C LYS A 532 10.27 -4.16 -0.01
N GLY A 533 10.92 -4.08 -1.18
CA GLY A 533 11.14 -5.23 -2.06
C GLY A 533 12.34 -6.07 -1.64
N LYS A 534 12.68 -7.07 -2.46
CA LYS A 534 13.85 -7.98 -2.24
C LYS A 534 15.18 -7.23 -2.06
N SER A 535 15.32 -6.05 -2.68
CA SER A 535 16.50 -5.18 -2.57
C SER A 535 16.57 -4.36 -1.25
N GLY A 536 15.66 -4.58 -0.30
CA GLY A 536 15.55 -3.79 0.93
C GLY A 536 14.99 -2.36 0.73
N THR A 537 14.80 -1.92 -0.51
CA THR A 537 14.26 -0.60 -0.89
C THR A 537 12.82 -0.72 -1.40
N SER A 538 12.02 0.33 -1.20
CA SER A 538 10.67 0.42 -1.77
C SER A 538 10.65 1.07 -3.14
N GLN A 539 10.00 0.42 -4.11
CA GLN A 539 9.80 1.00 -5.46
C GLN A 539 8.89 2.23 -5.42
N TYR A 540 7.86 2.24 -4.55
CA TYR A 540 6.94 3.37 -4.41
C TYR A 540 7.68 4.66 -4.03
N ILE A 541 8.63 4.58 -3.09
CA ILE A 541 9.46 5.72 -2.68
C ILE A 541 10.32 6.21 -3.84
N ARG A 542 10.96 5.30 -4.60
CA ARG A 542 11.73 5.66 -5.80
C ARG A 542 10.88 6.32 -6.89
N THR A 543 9.55 6.15 -6.90
CA THR A 543 8.65 6.81 -7.86
C THR A 543 8.14 8.18 -7.34
N VAL A 544 8.00 8.35 -6.03
CA VAL A 544 7.62 9.64 -5.43
C VAL A 544 8.81 10.61 -5.35
N MET A 545 10.03 10.11 -5.09
CA MET A 545 11.25 10.91 -4.91
C MET A 545 11.50 11.97 -6.01
N PRO A 546 11.49 11.62 -7.32
CA PRO A 546 11.76 12.60 -8.39
C PRO A 546 10.74 13.74 -8.41
N LEU A 547 9.46 13.46 -8.13
CA LEU A 547 8.42 14.47 -8.01
C LEU A 547 8.66 15.38 -6.80
N CYS A 548 9.06 14.83 -5.66
CA CYS A 548 9.43 15.64 -4.50
C CYS A 548 10.64 16.56 -4.78
N PHE A 549 11.65 16.09 -5.52
CA PHE A 549 12.79 16.94 -5.89
C PHE A 549 12.42 18.04 -6.89
N LEU A 550 11.56 17.74 -7.86
CA LEU A 550 11.13 18.68 -8.89
C LEU A 550 10.18 19.77 -8.34
N PHE A 551 9.26 19.39 -7.44
CA PHE A 551 8.17 20.26 -6.96
C PHE A 551 8.38 20.81 -5.53
N GLY A 552 9.62 20.94 -5.07
CA GLY A 552 9.94 21.70 -3.85
C GLY A 552 9.77 20.95 -2.50
N PHE A 553 9.61 19.62 -2.53
CA PHE A 553 9.53 18.75 -1.33
C PHE A 553 10.83 17.95 -1.10
N ARG A 554 11.98 18.50 -1.53
CA ARG A 554 13.31 17.89 -1.40
C ARG A 554 13.62 17.44 0.03
N ASP A 555 13.22 18.23 1.02
CA ASP A 555 13.43 17.97 2.45
C ASP A 555 12.78 16.67 2.94
N VAL A 556 11.65 16.27 2.34
CA VAL A 556 10.93 15.03 2.68
C VAL A 556 11.56 13.80 2.01
N ALA A 557 12.09 13.96 0.80
CA ALA A 557 12.72 12.90 0.01
C ALA A 557 14.18 12.62 0.40
N GLU A 558 14.92 13.64 0.80
CA GLU A 558 16.35 13.58 1.10
C GLU A 558 16.76 12.49 2.13
N PRO A 559 16.00 12.25 3.25
CA PRO A 559 16.30 11.17 4.19
C PRO A 559 16.17 9.75 3.61
N TYR A 560 15.51 9.59 2.47
CA TYR A 560 15.40 8.31 1.76
C TYR A 560 16.55 8.15 0.76
N ARG A 561 16.89 9.21 0.02
CA ARG A 561 18.07 9.25 -0.87
C ARG A 561 19.35 8.88 -0.10
N ARG A 562 19.57 9.46 1.08
CA ARG A 562 20.71 9.12 1.97
C ARG A 562 20.72 7.67 2.47
N ARG A 563 19.58 6.97 2.45
CA ARG A 563 19.44 5.55 2.82
C ARG A 563 19.63 4.59 1.64
N GLY A 564 20.18 5.06 0.51
CA GLY A 564 20.49 4.23 -0.65
C GLY A 564 19.31 4.02 -1.61
N TYR A 565 18.24 4.83 -1.50
CA TYR A 565 17.22 4.87 -2.54
C TYR A 565 17.79 5.61 -3.74
N ALA A 566 18.00 4.89 -4.85
CA ALA A 566 18.50 5.45 -6.10
C ALA A 566 17.51 6.45 -6.71
N ASP A 567 18.06 7.50 -7.31
CA ASP A 567 17.36 8.61 -7.97
C ASP A 567 17.48 8.48 -9.50
N ASP A 568 17.19 7.27 -9.99
CA ASP A 568 17.35 6.80 -11.37
C ASP A 568 16.01 6.62 -12.11
N ASN A 569 14.90 6.89 -11.42
CA ASN A 569 13.57 6.93 -12.01
C ASN A 569 13.27 8.34 -12.55
N GLU A 570 12.78 8.42 -13.79
CA GLU A 570 12.16 9.65 -14.27
C GLU A 570 10.86 9.97 -13.52
N ALA A 571 10.60 11.27 -13.32
CA ALA A 571 9.42 11.82 -12.68
C ALA A 571 8.16 11.56 -13.53
N GLU A 572 7.22 10.78 -13.01
CA GLU A 572 6.04 10.32 -13.75
C GLU A 572 4.75 10.63 -12.98
N VAL A 573 4.01 11.64 -13.46
CA VAL A 573 2.66 11.96 -12.95
C VAL A 573 1.65 10.95 -13.51
N VAL A 574 1.58 10.84 -14.84
CA VAL A 574 0.74 9.90 -15.60
C VAL A 574 1.60 9.18 -16.63
N GLY A 575 1.20 7.97 -17.05
CA GLY A 575 1.84 7.28 -18.17
C GLY A 575 1.63 7.99 -19.51
N SER A 576 2.48 7.66 -20.49
CA SER A 576 2.37 8.13 -21.87
C SER A 576 1.18 7.48 -22.62
N ALA A 577 0.83 8.05 -23.77
CA ALA A 577 -0.33 7.60 -24.56
C ALA A 577 -0.15 6.18 -25.16
N ASP A 578 1.09 5.79 -25.52
CA ASP A 578 1.44 4.47 -26.06
C ASP A 578 1.22 3.30 -25.07
N ILE A 579 1.10 3.62 -23.78
CA ILE A 579 0.75 2.71 -22.69
C ILE A 579 -0.62 3.03 -22.09
N ASP A 580 -1.53 3.63 -22.86
CA ASP A 580 -2.91 3.95 -22.45
C ASP A 580 -2.97 4.77 -21.14
N HIS A 581 -2.02 5.68 -20.94
CA HIS A 581 -1.87 6.51 -19.75
C HIS A 581 -1.71 5.73 -18.42
N LEU A 582 -1.20 4.49 -18.50
CA LEU A 582 -1.04 3.62 -17.33
C LEU A 582 0.16 4.02 -16.44
N SER A 583 -0.13 4.32 -15.18
CA SER A 583 0.87 4.53 -14.11
C SER A 583 1.83 3.33 -14.01
N ARG A 584 3.09 3.56 -13.60
CA ARG A 584 4.15 2.53 -13.51
C ARG A 584 3.75 1.28 -12.72
N PHE A 585 2.86 1.42 -11.73
CA PHE A 585 2.37 0.33 -10.89
C PHE A 585 1.14 -0.40 -11.43
N ALA A 586 0.55 0.05 -12.54
CA ALA A 586 -0.59 -0.62 -13.17
C ALA A 586 -0.22 -2.09 -13.53
N PRO A 587 -1.06 -3.09 -13.17
CA PRO A 587 -0.71 -4.51 -13.35
C PRO A 587 -0.29 -4.87 -14.78
N PHE A 588 -0.98 -4.37 -15.80
CA PHE A 588 -0.61 -4.59 -17.21
C PHE A 588 0.77 -4.04 -17.58
N ARG A 589 1.16 -2.88 -17.04
CA ARG A 589 2.48 -2.28 -17.31
C ARG A 589 3.60 -3.06 -16.61
N ARG A 590 3.36 -3.56 -15.39
CA ARG A 590 4.28 -4.46 -14.67
C ARG A 590 4.43 -5.79 -15.42
N ALA A 591 3.32 -6.40 -15.84
CA ALA A 591 3.31 -7.62 -16.67
C ALA A 591 4.15 -7.48 -17.95
N ARG A 592 4.01 -6.37 -18.67
CA ARG A 592 4.81 -6.08 -19.88
C ARG A 592 6.30 -5.93 -19.56
N SER A 593 6.65 -5.35 -18.42
CA SER A 593 8.04 -5.22 -17.96
C SER A 593 8.65 -6.56 -17.51
N GLU A 594 7.90 -7.40 -16.80
CA GLU A 594 8.30 -8.76 -16.40
C GLU A 594 8.68 -9.63 -17.62
N LEU A 595 7.84 -9.61 -18.67
CA LEU A 595 8.09 -10.35 -19.90
C LEU A 595 9.34 -9.85 -20.64
N LYS A 596 9.52 -8.51 -20.73
CA LYS A 596 10.73 -7.92 -21.30
C LYS A 596 11.98 -8.35 -20.52
N ALA A 597 11.98 -8.26 -19.20
CA ALA A 597 13.10 -8.69 -18.36
C ALA A 597 13.42 -10.19 -18.56
N SER A 598 12.40 -11.04 -18.64
CA SER A 598 12.55 -12.49 -18.88
C SER A 598 13.15 -12.80 -20.26
N SER A 599 12.78 -12.05 -21.29
CA SER A 599 13.36 -12.20 -22.64
C SER A 599 14.83 -11.79 -22.72
N VAL A 600 15.26 -10.78 -21.95
CA VAL A 600 16.67 -10.34 -21.89
C VAL A 600 17.54 -11.31 -21.07
N GLN A 601 16.96 -12.00 -20.09
CA GLN A 601 17.66 -13.02 -19.28
C GLN A 601 17.74 -14.39 -19.94
N SER A 602 17.00 -14.63 -21.03
CA SER A 602 17.09 -15.87 -21.80
C SER A 602 18.31 -15.81 -22.74
N PRO A 603 19.39 -16.57 -22.50
CA PRO A 603 20.49 -16.61 -23.46
C PRO A 603 19.97 -17.24 -24.75
N VAL A 604 20.06 -16.50 -25.86
CA VAL A 604 19.81 -17.06 -27.18
C VAL A 604 20.75 -18.26 -27.34
N SER A 605 20.17 -19.46 -27.42
CA SER A 605 20.90 -20.69 -27.72
C SER A 605 21.41 -20.58 -29.16
N SER A 606 22.59 -20.00 -29.33
CA SER A 606 23.23 -19.81 -30.63
C SER A 606 23.44 -21.18 -31.27
N SER A 607 22.71 -21.45 -32.34
CA SER A 607 22.84 -22.69 -33.12
C SER A 607 24.30 -22.97 -33.46
N SER A 608 24.74 -24.18 -33.12
CA SER A 608 26.13 -24.62 -33.25
C SER A 608 26.70 -24.41 -34.65
N ARG A 609 27.81 -23.69 -34.76
CA ARG A 609 28.82 -23.92 -35.80
C ARG A 609 30.08 -24.45 -35.15
N HIS A 610 30.54 -25.60 -35.63
CA HIS A 610 31.72 -26.29 -35.12
C HIS A 610 33.01 -25.55 -35.48
N THR A 611 33.93 -25.43 -34.52
CA THR A 611 35.38 -25.43 -34.77
C THR A 611 36.13 -25.93 -33.53
N HIS A 612 37.23 -26.65 -33.73
CA HIS A 612 37.97 -27.39 -32.69
C HIS A 612 39.03 -26.53 -31.94
N PRO A 613 39.57 -27.00 -30.80
CA PRO A 613 40.15 -26.13 -29.75
C PRO A 613 41.69 -26.16 -29.62
N SER A 614 42.27 -25.16 -28.92
CA SER A 614 43.44 -25.21 -28.00
C SER A 614 44.19 -23.87 -27.91
N PRO A 615 45.05 -23.61 -26.89
CA PRO A 615 45.04 -24.08 -25.50
C PRO A 615 45.19 -22.93 -24.45
N ALA A 616 45.26 -23.28 -23.18
CA ALA A 616 45.22 -22.37 -22.02
C ALA A 616 46.50 -21.55 -21.74
N ARG A 617 46.35 -20.51 -20.90
CA ARG A 617 47.37 -20.07 -19.94
C ARG A 617 46.77 -19.98 -18.54
N GLN A 618 47.51 -20.48 -17.56
CA GLN A 618 47.22 -20.40 -16.13
C GLN A 618 47.86 -19.14 -15.55
N ASP A 619 47.26 -18.58 -14.49
CA ASP A 619 47.89 -17.99 -13.29
C ASP A 619 46.83 -17.21 -12.49
N SER A 620 46.87 -17.07 -11.18
CA SER A 620 47.47 -17.90 -10.10
C SER A 620 46.80 -17.48 -8.77
N MET A 621 46.80 -18.32 -7.74
CA MET A 621 46.14 -18.01 -6.46
C MET A 621 46.82 -16.87 -5.69
N THR A 622 46.05 -16.08 -4.92
CA THR A 622 46.53 -15.52 -3.62
C THR A 622 45.36 -15.10 -2.71
N LEU A 623 45.52 -15.29 -1.40
CA LEU A 623 44.56 -14.98 -0.34
C LEU A 623 44.91 -13.67 0.39
N PRO A 624 43.99 -13.05 1.16
CA PRO A 624 44.10 -11.66 1.64
C PRO A 624 44.65 -11.52 3.08
N PRO A 625 44.91 -10.27 3.52
CA PRO A 625 44.78 -9.93 4.94
C PRO A 625 44.11 -8.56 5.27
N LEU A 626 43.24 -8.58 6.29
CA LEU A 626 43.09 -7.61 7.44
C LEU A 626 42.78 -6.10 7.17
N MET A 627 41.65 -5.52 7.63
CA MET A 627 41.36 -5.03 9.02
C MET A 627 42.36 -3.92 9.50
N VAL A 628 42.04 -2.69 9.97
CA VAL A 628 40.78 -1.96 10.35
C VAL A 628 40.92 -0.38 10.14
N PRO A 629 40.42 0.63 10.93
CA PRO A 629 39.72 1.85 10.43
C PRO A 629 40.50 3.17 10.79
N PRO A 630 39.94 4.35 11.21
CA PRO A 630 38.59 4.98 11.12
C PRO A 630 38.56 6.48 10.71
N THR A 631 37.36 7.07 10.53
CA THR A 631 36.98 8.36 11.17
C THR A 631 35.47 8.67 11.11
N THR A 632 34.98 9.48 12.05
CA THR A 632 33.65 10.14 12.11
C THR A 632 33.86 11.67 12.13
N VAL A 633 32.91 12.61 12.16
CA VAL A 633 31.48 12.78 12.58
C VAL A 633 30.90 13.99 11.76
N PRO A 634 29.72 14.62 11.98
CA PRO A 634 28.54 14.35 12.84
C PRO A 634 27.16 14.48 12.12
N ASP A 635 26.06 14.23 12.83
CA ASP A 635 24.73 14.79 12.51
C ASP A 635 23.98 15.15 13.80
N THR A 636 23.20 16.25 13.80
CA THR A 636 22.48 16.76 14.99
C THR A 636 20.98 16.84 14.75
N ALA A 637 20.18 16.24 15.65
CA ALA A 637 18.73 16.31 15.62
C ALA A 637 18.18 17.08 16.85
N GLN A 638 17.12 17.87 16.63
CA GLN A 638 16.28 18.42 17.69
C GLN A 638 14.83 17.96 17.53
N SER A 639 14.11 17.89 18.65
CA SER A 639 12.79 17.28 18.79
C SER A 639 11.77 18.31 19.27
N GLN A 640 10.56 18.28 18.71
CA GLN A 640 9.38 18.87 19.34
C GLN A 640 8.19 17.90 19.36
N ARG A 641 7.29 18.15 20.32
CA ARG A 641 6.22 17.23 20.78
C ARG A 641 4.91 17.51 20.04
N ARG A 642 4.05 16.49 19.87
CA ARG A 642 2.65 16.67 19.42
C ARG A 642 1.66 16.34 20.53
N ASN A 643 0.61 17.15 20.64
CA ASN A 643 -0.58 16.88 21.45
C ASN A 643 -1.60 16.06 20.65
N THR A 644 -2.38 15.23 21.34
CA THR A 644 -3.50 14.46 20.77
C THR A 644 -4.82 15.22 20.90
N GLN A 645 -5.57 15.35 19.80
CA GLN A 645 -6.99 15.70 19.77
C GLN A 645 -7.76 14.62 19.00
N MET A 646 -9.01 14.36 19.43
CA MET A 646 -9.91 13.39 18.81
C MET A 646 -10.40 13.90 17.45
N LEU A 647 -10.63 12.99 16.49
CA LEU A 647 -10.99 13.33 15.11
C LEU A 647 -12.48 13.06 14.81
N PRO A 648 -13.16 13.93 14.05
CA PRO A 648 -14.56 13.74 13.67
C PRO A 648 -14.73 12.74 12.53
N VAL A 649 -15.95 12.23 12.38
CA VAL A 649 -16.35 11.32 11.29
C VAL A 649 -16.07 11.96 9.92
N LEU A 650 -15.34 11.24 9.06
CA LEU A 650 -15.00 11.67 7.71
C LEU A 650 -16.24 11.66 6.79
N ARG A 651 -17.03 12.73 6.81
CA ARG A 651 -18.04 13.02 5.76
C ARG A 651 -17.54 14.17 4.88
N PRO A 652 -17.52 14.01 3.54
CA PRO A 652 -17.27 15.13 2.65
C PRO A 652 -18.41 16.15 2.77
N ALA A 653 -18.06 17.39 3.08
CA ALA A 653 -18.96 18.53 3.04
C ALA A 653 -18.62 19.37 1.80
N TYR A 654 -19.22 19.00 0.67
CA TYR A 654 -19.22 19.82 -0.54
C TYR A 654 -20.63 20.36 -0.77
N SER A 655 -20.75 21.60 -1.24
CA SER A 655 -21.96 21.98 -1.96
C SER A 655 -22.06 21.15 -3.23
N SER A 656 -23.25 20.69 -3.58
CA SER A 656 -23.54 20.29 -4.96
C SER A 656 -23.14 21.42 -5.90
N PHE A 657 -22.55 21.09 -7.05
CA PHE A 657 -22.34 22.08 -8.10
C PHE A 657 -23.71 22.47 -8.67
N VAL A 658 -24.19 23.64 -8.28
CA VAL A 658 -25.34 24.30 -8.92
C VAL A 658 -24.76 25.15 -10.05
N PRO A 659 -25.10 24.88 -11.33
CA PRO A 659 -24.74 25.78 -12.41
C PRO A 659 -25.34 27.17 -12.15
N PRO A 660 -24.63 28.28 -12.45
CA PRO A 660 -25.25 29.60 -12.36
C PRO A 660 -26.45 29.67 -13.31
N ASP A 661 -27.57 30.22 -12.83
CA ASP A 661 -28.77 30.41 -13.65
C ASP A 661 -28.45 31.20 -14.93
N PRO A 662 -28.97 30.80 -16.10
CA PRO A 662 -28.70 31.50 -17.37
C PRO A 662 -29.41 32.87 -17.48
N VAL A 663 -30.01 33.39 -16.41
CA VAL A 663 -30.82 34.62 -16.39
C VAL A 663 -30.33 35.60 -15.32
N ALA A 664 -29.06 35.99 -15.42
CA ALA A 664 -28.50 37.15 -14.74
C ALA A 664 -27.36 37.78 -15.57
N VAL A 665 -27.70 38.38 -16.72
CA VAL A 665 -26.78 39.27 -17.44
C VAL A 665 -26.74 40.59 -16.69
N ASP A 666 -25.91 40.66 -15.65
CA ASP A 666 -25.75 41.89 -14.87
C ASP A 666 -24.92 42.90 -15.67
N GLN A 667 -25.58 43.97 -16.11
CA GLN A 667 -25.18 44.74 -17.30
C GLN A 667 -24.16 45.85 -17.02
N ASN A 668 -23.38 45.74 -15.94
CA ASN A 668 -22.45 46.76 -15.46
C ASN A 668 -21.07 46.17 -15.10
N TYR A 669 -20.21 46.00 -16.10
CA TYR A 669 -18.77 45.88 -15.89
C TYR A 669 -18.02 46.81 -16.85
N TYR A 670 -17.57 47.95 -16.33
CA TYR A 670 -16.70 48.86 -17.09
C TYR A 670 -15.30 48.24 -17.24
N PRO A 671 -14.64 48.38 -18.41
CA PRO A 671 -13.32 47.82 -18.62
C PRO A 671 -12.24 48.62 -17.85
N VAL A 672 -11.70 48.04 -16.79
CA VAL A 672 -10.45 48.52 -16.19
C VAL A 672 -9.30 48.10 -17.11
N GLN A 673 -8.62 49.08 -17.70
CA GLN A 673 -7.45 48.81 -18.55
C GLN A 673 -6.26 48.28 -17.73
N PRO A 674 -5.44 47.37 -18.29
CA PRO A 674 -4.24 46.88 -17.63
C PRO A 674 -3.16 47.97 -17.58
N ILE A 675 -2.91 48.55 -16.41
CA ILE A 675 -1.73 49.38 -16.17
C ILE A 675 -0.54 48.43 -15.97
N HIS A 676 0.28 48.28 -17.02
CA HIS A 676 1.54 47.54 -16.93
C HIS A 676 2.72 48.39 -17.40
N SER A 677 3.25 49.23 -16.51
CA SER A 677 4.64 49.70 -16.59
C SER A 677 5.11 50.26 -15.24
N GLN A 678 6.43 50.15 -14.97
CA GLN A 678 7.16 50.81 -13.88
C GLN A 678 6.89 50.35 -12.42
N MET A 679 7.21 49.09 -12.10
CA MET A 679 8.02 48.77 -10.90
C MET A 679 8.56 47.32 -10.91
N MET A 680 9.33 46.99 -11.96
CA MET A 680 10.23 45.83 -11.97
C MET A 680 11.58 46.29 -12.57
N SER A 681 12.38 46.91 -11.71
CA SER A 681 13.80 47.18 -11.93
C SER A 681 14.49 47.00 -10.58
N MET A 682 15.67 46.38 -10.59
CA MET A 682 16.43 45.98 -9.40
C MET A 682 15.85 44.82 -8.57
N VAL A 683 15.80 43.61 -9.15
CA VAL A 683 16.78 42.55 -8.81
C VAL A 683 16.99 41.69 -10.07
N SER A 684 18.06 41.95 -10.80
CA SER A 684 18.49 41.12 -11.92
C SER A 684 20.01 41.08 -11.92
N ASP A 685 20.58 40.09 -11.23
CA ASP A 685 21.88 39.50 -11.53
C ASP A 685 22.00 38.14 -10.84
N THR A 686 22.66 37.19 -11.51
CA THR A 686 22.86 35.78 -11.13
C THR A 686 21.63 34.85 -11.18
N MET A 687 21.46 34.17 -12.33
CA MET A 687 21.00 32.77 -12.55
C MET A 687 20.48 32.61 -14.00
N GLU A 688 21.37 32.72 -14.98
CA GLU A 688 21.04 32.36 -16.37
C GLU A 688 20.96 30.83 -16.53
N GLY A 689 19.97 30.33 -17.28
CA GLY A 689 20.03 28.98 -17.88
C GLY A 689 19.00 27.93 -17.44
N GLN A 690 17.93 28.27 -16.72
CA GLN A 690 16.79 27.34 -16.49
C GLN A 690 15.54 27.80 -17.28
N PRO A 691 14.86 26.90 -18.02
CA PRO A 691 13.56 27.21 -18.64
C PRO A 691 12.52 27.57 -17.57
N THR A 692 11.58 28.46 -17.90
CA THR A 692 10.51 28.80 -16.96
C THR A 692 9.52 27.63 -16.78
N MET A 693 8.76 27.63 -15.69
CA MET A 693 7.76 26.58 -15.45
C MET A 693 6.69 26.54 -16.56
N ASP A 694 6.33 27.70 -17.11
CA ASP A 694 5.41 27.80 -18.25
C ASP A 694 6.01 27.21 -19.53
N ASP A 695 7.33 27.36 -19.74
CA ASP A 695 8.02 26.71 -20.86
C ASP A 695 8.08 25.20 -20.68
N TYR A 696 8.27 24.68 -19.46
CA TYR A 696 8.15 23.25 -19.19
C TYR A 696 6.73 22.71 -19.45
N ILE A 697 5.68 23.43 -19.03
CA ILE A 697 4.28 23.04 -19.27
C ILE A 697 3.97 23.06 -20.77
N ARG A 698 4.40 24.12 -21.48
CA ARG A 698 4.26 24.29 -22.93
C ARG A 698 4.98 23.18 -23.68
N THR A 699 6.28 22.99 -23.43
CA THR A 699 7.11 21.96 -24.06
C THR A 699 6.64 20.54 -23.73
N ALA A 700 6.14 20.25 -22.53
CA ALA A 700 5.56 18.94 -22.22
C ALA A 700 4.23 18.69 -22.98
N GLY A 701 3.43 19.74 -23.22
CA GLY A 701 2.24 19.68 -24.08
C GLY A 701 2.61 19.50 -25.55
N ASP A 702 3.57 20.26 -26.05
CA ASP A 702 4.00 20.25 -27.45
C ASP A 702 4.72 18.92 -27.80
N MET A 703 5.65 18.46 -26.96
CA MET A 703 6.39 17.19 -27.18
C MET A 703 5.48 15.96 -27.16
N ALA A 704 4.34 16.01 -26.46
CA ALA A 704 3.35 14.94 -26.50
C ALA A 704 2.71 14.78 -27.89
N GLY A 705 2.70 15.83 -28.73
CA GLY A 705 2.23 15.78 -30.12
C GLY A 705 3.32 15.37 -31.14
N TYR A 706 4.61 15.52 -30.81
CA TYR A 706 5.72 15.25 -31.74
C TYR A 706 6.29 13.82 -31.67
N LEU A 707 5.93 13.02 -30.66
CA LEU A 707 6.41 11.64 -30.50
C LEU A 707 5.54 10.57 -31.19
N THR A 708 4.46 10.97 -31.86
CA THR A 708 3.67 10.10 -32.75
C THR A 708 4.02 10.41 -34.20
N TRP A 709 4.83 9.58 -34.87
CA TRP A 709 4.80 9.27 -36.32
C TRP A 709 5.84 8.18 -36.62
N ASP A 710 5.50 7.29 -37.56
CA ASP A 710 6.05 5.95 -37.77
C ASP A 710 7.58 5.79 -37.94
N HIS A 711 8.08 4.65 -37.43
CA HIS A 711 9.27 3.98 -37.96
C HIS A 711 8.90 2.62 -38.58
N MET A 712 8.23 2.68 -39.74
CA MET A 712 8.34 1.65 -40.77
C MET A 712 8.74 2.28 -42.10
N GLU A 713 9.78 1.68 -42.71
CA GLU A 713 10.22 1.80 -44.10
C GLU A 713 10.72 3.19 -44.59
N ILE A 714 12.05 3.29 -44.72
CA ILE A 714 12.75 4.38 -45.42
C ILE A 714 12.61 4.17 -46.94
N PRO A 715 12.05 5.12 -47.72
CA PRO A 715 12.07 5.05 -49.17
C PRO A 715 13.49 5.19 -49.73
N ALA A 716 13.84 4.36 -50.71
CA ALA A 716 15.20 4.27 -51.28
C ALA A 716 15.63 5.47 -52.17
N SER A 717 15.07 6.67 -51.96
CA SER A 717 15.27 7.86 -52.80
C SER A 717 16.09 8.98 -52.13
N LEU A 718 16.44 8.86 -50.84
CA LEU A 718 17.27 9.83 -50.12
C LEU A 718 18.68 9.30 -49.87
N ASN A 719 19.40 9.08 -50.96
CA ASN A 719 20.82 8.70 -50.96
C ASN A 719 21.66 9.87 -51.52
N TYR A 720 22.06 10.79 -50.65
CA TYR A 720 23.03 11.84 -50.98
C TYR A 720 24.22 11.79 -50.02
N ALA A 721 25.39 11.60 -50.62
CA ALA A 721 26.62 11.30 -49.90
C ALA A 721 27.40 12.56 -49.47
N ASN A 722 28.21 12.37 -48.43
CA ASN A 722 29.47 13.06 -48.16
C ASN A 722 29.47 14.61 -48.13
N PHE A 723 29.45 15.19 -46.92
CA PHE A 723 30.29 16.35 -46.59
C PHE A 723 30.61 16.39 -45.10
N PHE A 724 31.83 15.96 -44.73
CA PHE A 724 32.88 16.70 -44.00
C PHE A 724 33.92 15.71 -43.42
N PRO A 725 35.24 16.07 -43.43
CA PRO A 725 36.32 15.15 -43.07
C PRO A 725 36.59 15.11 -41.56
N THR A 726 37.36 14.10 -41.16
CA THR A 726 37.76 13.78 -39.78
C THR A 726 38.63 14.85 -39.12
N GLY A 727 38.31 15.17 -37.86
CA GLY A 727 39.15 15.87 -36.88
C GLY A 727 38.72 15.48 -35.48
#